data_AF-A0A838IAR5-F1
#
_entry.id   AF-A0A838IAR5-F1
#
_cell.length_a   1.000
_cell.length_b   1.000
_cell.length_c   1.000
_cell.angle_alpha   90.00
_cell.angle_beta   90.00
_cell.angle_gamma   90.00
#
_symmetry.space_group_name_H-M   'P 1'
#
loop_
_entity.id
_entity.type
_entity.pdbx_description
1 polymer ?
#
loop_
_entity_poly.entity_id
_entity_poly.type
_entity_poly.pdbx_seq_one_letter_code
_entity_poly.pdbx_strand_id
1 'polypeptide(L)'
;MIVALLAGALAACSDPDPTPTAPLPDASQEDDASGDTTTLLDSGADASQDAVSVEPDVFVEPCDVEYVLPPGESYALKLLRVSKPTSLASLINQQVGSVPPILLFADGLSDGQADDPVAMVGGIGVRTSFGFDDTPDTEHDIFAMDYRSISTSTCGYAFDLIGACSARVLTSSANFISIDLGGFSTATAGVSLRVDEVEFDGTFNEPLNRLEEITLKGLLSDEGVDALLEAVRDRIPMSKEQIMRLLDPDNTGIIPVEMHLEGRKVVVEGFTTPQSNEKADVREEEACCPTGAAIGDPIYPYLTWQDQGIQDDERELFQLALNGLRADVNVAMIATAERDEDSGEVTYQIYSGGAVLAGELSFKRVAGEDGGPQTYETVRLSGQNPLQNVDPFAFGTVESFLDAAINPNDARYANQGYGVDDTRVGFVPVDEMSYPFAFERIAQNFDDPRTGDFLAMPASYAKGGIGNHGHLGSLQSRSPLFISGPGIRNAASAPDSGATVHQLLDGPDALLVDDVARIVDIAPTIAAALGIAKTTGVGPDGRFSDDVYLKWQDGRVLQEVFTEEAWAKIQNGEPVAERAIIIVNDGLTNIEILYQALSQDPEFDVDTYHRLLGRGLAYRYGSITNYPSNTYPSHNSLGAGAWAGHHGIIDNSFWIREKGITESPIRDIFETEYLLGSAHPKMPVETLHEAVVRSFGTLAETGNLAASINEPSSRGAELATLEKRYPAGFVPPSSADVVTIGLNTYPLPLADITDYGGVLDNASLQTFARVFLDHERAVANTLPVPRFTMVNFGSTDSAGHAYGPHGDQERHVVIARVNERLRIMLAVLEHLDLLDTTMIVLTSDHGMELQDTTRPAWTGASLATAGIRFRDVGASVYLKQLGSQVVSRNLSAGQGGSVTLKVIDHDSRFAEIPVAAPAVTVRVIDGAGAAVATTDDDGLVTLELLVDENATDVLLEFESDQWNTHRVRVSVGN
;
A
#
# COMPACT_ATOMS: atom_id res chain seq x y z
N MET A 1 35.39 -18.74 19.69
CA MET A 1 35.41 -19.27 21.07
C MET A 1 34.01 -19.44 21.69
N ILE A 2 32.93 -18.91 21.09
CA ILE A 2 31.56 -18.95 21.65
C ILE A 2 30.91 -20.35 21.62
N VAL A 3 31.22 -21.19 20.63
CA VAL A 3 30.62 -22.53 20.44
C VAL A 3 30.85 -23.48 21.63
N ALA A 4 31.89 -23.26 22.45
CA ALA A 4 32.20 -24.10 23.61
C ALA A 4 31.24 -23.88 24.81
N LEU A 5 30.62 -22.70 24.93
CA LEU A 5 29.70 -22.38 26.04
C LEU A 5 28.34 -23.08 25.88
N LEU A 6 27.80 -23.10 24.65
CA LEU A 6 26.54 -23.76 24.32
C LEU A 6 26.57 -25.29 24.55
N ALA A 7 27.74 -25.92 24.33
CA ALA A 7 27.91 -27.35 24.57
C ALA A 7 27.90 -27.72 26.07
N GLY A 8 28.28 -26.81 26.97
CA GLY A 8 28.28 -27.05 28.41
C GLY A 8 26.89 -27.04 29.03
N ALA A 9 26.03 -26.11 28.61
CA ALA A 9 24.70 -25.91 29.20
C ALA A 9 23.76 -27.13 29.04
N LEU A 10 23.83 -27.84 27.90
CA LEU A 10 22.98 -28.99 27.60
C LEU A 10 23.30 -30.26 28.42
N ALA A 11 24.48 -30.33 29.04
CA ALA A 11 24.90 -31.49 29.84
C ALA A 11 24.26 -31.55 31.24
N ALA A 12 23.69 -30.43 31.73
CA ALA A 12 23.14 -30.31 33.08
C ALA A 12 21.74 -30.95 33.28
N CYS A 13 21.13 -31.52 32.23
CA CYS A 13 19.80 -32.13 32.27
C CYS A 13 19.82 -33.68 32.20
N SER A 14 20.79 -34.28 32.89
CA SER A 14 20.93 -35.72 33.14
C SER A 14 21.59 -35.93 34.52
N ASP A 15 21.12 -36.93 35.27
CA ASP A 15 21.36 -37.05 36.72
C ASP A 15 22.83 -37.26 37.15
N PRO A 16 23.18 -36.93 38.41
CA PRO A 16 24.55 -36.81 38.87
C PRO A 16 25.13 -38.09 39.51
N ASP A 17 26.47 -38.19 39.51
CA ASP A 17 27.23 -38.32 40.77
C ASP A 17 28.65 -37.71 40.57
N PRO A 18 29.29 -37.09 41.58
CA PRO A 18 30.47 -36.24 41.35
C PRO A 18 31.81 -36.88 41.75
N THR A 19 32.92 -36.37 41.18
CA THR A 19 34.07 -35.92 42.01
C THR A 19 35.02 -35.00 41.22
N PRO A 20 35.56 -33.93 41.80
CA PRO A 20 36.40 -32.95 41.08
C PRO A 20 37.90 -33.07 41.38
N THR A 21 38.75 -32.73 40.41
CA THR A 21 40.06 -32.06 40.66
C THR A 21 40.59 -31.34 39.41
N ALA A 22 41.11 -30.13 39.61
CA ALA A 22 41.89 -29.34 38.64
C ALA A 22 43.41 -29.46 38.97
N PRO A 23 44.39 -28.87 38.24
CA PRO A 23 44.26 -27.92 37.11
C PRO A 23 45.19 -28.15 35.89
N LEU A 24 45.20 -27.16 34.99
CA LEU A 24 46.07 -26.83 33.84
C LEU A 24 47.60 -26.98 34.09
N PRO A 25 48.52 -26.94 33.07
CA PRO A 25 48.36 -26.44 31.68
C PRO A 25 49.10 -27.20 30.52
N ASP A 26 48.95 -26.64 29.30
CA ASP A 26 49.99 -26.40 28.25
C ASP A 26 50.14 -27.31 27.00
N ALA A 27 50.55 -26.64 25.90
CA ALA A 27 51.28 -27.05 24.68
C ALA A 27 50.80 -28.14 23.67
N SER A 28 50.55 -27.66 22.44
CA SER A 28 51.11 -28.11 21.12
C SER A 28 50.73 -29.43 20.40
N GLN A 29 50.59 -29.27 19.06
CA GLN A 29 50.97 -30.16 17.92
C GLN A 29 50.11 -31.38 17.48
N GLU A 30 49.85 -31.36 16.15
CA GLU A 30 49.98 -32.43 15.12
C GLU A 30 49.06 -33.68 15.05
N ASP A 31 48.40 -33.77 13.89
CA ASP A 31 48.36 -34.88 12.90
C ASP A 31 47.54 -36.19 13.08
N ASP A 32 47.12 -36.67 11.88
CA ASP A 32 46.66 -37.99 11.42
C ASP A 32 45.57 -38.77 12.21
N ALA A 33 44.40 -39.10 11.66
CA ALA A 33 44.02 -39.78 10.40
C ALA A 33 43.70 -41.29 10.56
N SER A 34 42.82 -41.81 9.70
CA SER A 34 42.24 -43.18 9.69
C SER A 34 41.37 -43.54 10.91
N GLY A 35 40.44 -44.50 10.84
CA GLY A 35 39.90 -45.27 9.70
C GLY A 35 38.68 -46.06 10.20
N ASP A 36 37.53 -46.00 9.52
CA ASP A 36 37.08 -47.01 8.54
C ASP A 36 36.36 -48.23 9.18
N THR A 37 35.64 -49.00 8.36
CA THR A 37 35.01 -50.31 8.63
C THR A 37 33.70 -50.37 9.47
N THR A 38 32.56 -50.33 8.75
CA THR A 38 31.64 -51.48 8.51
C THR A 38 31.27 -52.45 9.67
N THR A 39 30.05 -52.97 9.86
CA THR A 39 28.81 -53.02 9.03
C THR A 39 27.64 -53.73 9.74
N LEU A 40 26.40 -53.47 9.26
CA LEU A 40 25.27 -54.41 9.03
C LEU A 40 24.43 -55.03 10.18
N LEU A 41 23.10 -54.98 9.92
CA LEU A 41 21.98 -55.84 10.35
C LEU A 41 21.53 -55.80 11.84
N ASP A 42 20.28 -56.15 12.20
CA ASP A 42 18.92 -56.08 11.60
C ASP A 42 17.92 -56.67 12.63
N SER A 43 16.62 -56.39 12.46
CA SER A 43 15.45 -57.08 13.05
C SER A 43 15.12 -56.88 14.55
N GLY A 44 13.82 -56.93 14.85
CA GLY A 44 13.37 -57.89 15.87
C GLY A 44 12.65 -57.39 17.12
N ALA A 45 11.56 -56.62 16.95
CA ALA A 45 10.56 -56.22 17.95
C ALA A 45 10.27 -57.13 19.19
N ASP A 46 9.91 -56.45 20.30
CA ASP A 46 8.70 -56.65 21.15
C ASP A 46 8.84 -57.02 22.66
N ALA A 47 7.86 -56.53 23.42
CA ALA A 47 7.29 -56.99 24.70
C ALA A 47 8.13 -57.12 26.00
N SER A 48 7.93 -56.09 26.85
CA SER A 48 7.35 -56.20 28.22
C SER A 48 8.21 -56.43 29.48
N GLN A 49 7.98 -55.53 30.44
CA GLN A 49 7.86 -55.68 31.92
C GLN A 49 8.91 -56.47 32.72
N ASP A 50 9.54 -55.77 33.66
CA ASP A 50 9.46 -56.12 35.09
C ASP A 50 9.54 -54.85 35.96
N ALA A 51 9.23 -54.93 37.27
CA ALA A 51 9.02 -53.75 38.14
C ALA A 51 9.52 -53.92 39.60
N VAL A 52 9.25 -52.93 40.48
CA VAL A 52 9.55 -52.87 41.94
C VAL A 52 11.03 -52.51 42.23
N SER A 53 11.40 -51.67 43.21
CA SER A 53 10.72 -51.12 44.42
C SER A 53 10.88 -49.60 44.63
N VAL A 54 9.98 -49.01 45.43
CA VAL A 54 10.01 -47.62 45.94
C VAL A 54 10.11 -47.63 47.47
N GLU A 55 10.91 -46.73 48.06
CA GLU A 55 10.79 -46.15 49.43
C GLU A 55 11.88 -45.06 49.63
N PRO A 56 11.72 -44.06 50.53
CA PRO A 56 10.60 -43.11 50.58
C PRO A 56 11.01 -41.62 50.76
N ASP A 57 10.07 -40.73 50.46
CA ASP A 57 9.87 -39.36 50.96
C ASP A 57 11.06 -38.54 51.50
N VAL A 58 11.48 -37.54 50.71
CA VAL A 58 11.88 -36.23 51.25
C VAL A 58 10.77 -35.24 50.92
N PHE A 59 9.95 -34.90 51.92
CA PHE A 59 8.97 -33.82 51.78
C PHE A 59 9.67 -32.47 51.63
N VAL A 60 9.47 -31.83 50.48
CA VAL A 60 9.50 -30.38 50.35
C VAL A 60 8.05 -29.94 50.20
N GLU A 61 7.62 -28.97 51.00
CA GLU A 61 6.23 -28.51 51.00
C GLU A 61 5.87 -27.87 49.65
N PRO A 62 4.70 -28.16 49.05
CA PRO A 62 4.20 -27.37 47.94
C PRO A 62 3.92 -25.95 48.45
N CYS A 63 4.51 -24.94 47.82
CA CYS A 63 4.22 -23.55 48.14
C CYS A 63 2.86 -23.15 47.55
N ASP A 64 1.80 -23.25 48.35
CA ASP A 64 0.46 -22.77 47.96
C ASP A 64 0.46 -21.24 47.79
N VAL A 65 0.34 -20.78 46.54
CA VAL A 65 0.07 -19.37 46.21
C VAL A 65 -1.45 -19.20 46.09
N GLU A 66 -2.08 -18.84 47.21
CA GLU A 66 -3.53 -18.54 47.25
C GLU A 66 -3.81 -17.18 46.61
N TYR A 67 -4.29 -17.17 45.37
CA TYR A 67 -4.72 -15.95 44.68
C TYR A 67 -6.25 -15.87 44.62
N VAL A 68 -6.84 -14.96 45.40
CA VAL A 68 -8.31 -14.83 45.51
C VAL A 68 -8.84 -13.93 44.40
N LEU A 69 -9.56 -14.54 43.46
CA LEU A 69 -10.12 -13.87 42.30
C LEU A 69 -11.40 -13.09 42.66
N PRO A 70 -11.60 -11.86 42.16
CA PRO A 70 -12.87 -11.14 42.30
C PRO A 70 -13.96 -11.79 41.43
N PRO A 71 -15.24 -11.80 41.87
CA PRO A 71 -16.31 -12.41 41.11
C PRO A 71 -16.63 -11.59 39.85
N GLY A 72 -16.44 -12.21 38.67
CA GLY A 72 -16.71 -11.62 37.37
C GLY A 72 -16.71 -12.66 36.26
N GLU A 73 -15.52 -13.06 35.80
CA GLU A 73 -15.33 -13.83 34.56
C GLU A 73 -14.40 -15.05 34.75
N SER A 74 -14.29 -15.89 33.71
CA SER A 74 -13.59 -17.19 33.75
C SER A 74 -12.39 -17.23 32.80
N TYR A 75 -11.29 -17.86 33.23
CA TYR A 75 -10.06 -18.05 32.45
C TYR A 75 -9.52 -19.46 32.69
N ALA A 76 -8.97 -20.08 31.62
CA ALA A 76 -8.43 -21.43 31.65
C ALA A 76 -6.90 -21.42 31.47
N LEU A 77 -6.17 -21.37 32.59
CA LEU A 77 -4.71 -21.29 32.58
C LEU A 77 -4.09 -22.68 32.38
N LYS A 78 -3.66 -22.98 31.14
CA LYS A 78 -3.12 -24.29 30.75
C LYS A 78 -1.58 -24.34 30.83
N LEU A 79 -1.06 -24.68 32.01
CA LEU A 79 0.36 -24.97 32.20
C LEU A 79 0.80 -26.18 31.36
N LEU A 80 1.74 -25.98 30.44
CA LEU A 80 2.36 -27.02 29.61
C LEU A 80 3.78 -27.30 30.07
N ARG A 81 4.13 -28.59 30.22
CA ARG A 81 5.45 -29.04 30.71
C ARG A 81 6.28 -29.56 29.55
N VAL A 82 7.10 -28.69 28.96
CA VAL A 82 7.96 -29.02 27.81
C VAL A 82 9.22 -29.76 28.26
N SER A 83 9.59 -30.85 27.57
CA SER A 83 10.78 -31.64 27.87
C SER A 83 11.64 -31.91 26.63
N LYS A 84 12.82 -31.27 26.56
CA LYS A 84 13.91 -31.49 25.58
C LYS A 84 13.56 -31.29 24.09
N PRO A 85 13.20 -30.07 23.64
CA PRO A 85 13.29 -29.71 22.23
C PRO A 85 14.76 -29.51 21.81
N THR A 86 15.11 -29.81 20.56
CA THR A 86 16.48 -29.66 20.01
C THR A 86 16.69 -28.38 19.18
N SER A 87 15.62 -27.68 18.78
CA SER A 87 15.68 -26.35 18.18
C SER A 87 14.37 -25.59 18.40
N LEU A 88 14.42 -24.26 18.37
CA LEU A 88 13.23 -23.42 18.50
C LEU A 88 12.26 -23.64 17.33
N ALA A 89 12.77 -23.79 16.10
CA ALA A 89 11.96 -24.08 14.90
C ALA A 89 11.13 -25.38 15.01
N SER A 90 11.60 -26.40 15.74
CA SER A 90 10.83 -27.63 15.97
C SER A 90 9.67 -27.40 16.95
N LEU A 91 9.88 -26.57 17.98
CA LEU A 91 8.83 -26.17 18.92
C LEU A 91 7.81 -25.25 18.24
N ILE A 92 8.27 -24.32 17.41
CA ILE A 92 7.46 -23.41 16.60
C ILE A 92 6.61 -24.18 15.58
N ASN A 93 7.17 -25.11 14.81
CA ASN A 93 6.40 -25.92 13.85
C ASN A 93 5.38 -26.86 14.52
N GLN A 94 5.52 -27.17 15.82
CA GLN A 94 4.49 -27.86 16.60
C GLN A 94 3.38 -26.94 17.14
N GLN A 95 3.49 -25.61 16.97
CA GLN A 95 2.56 -24.62 17.56
C GLN A 95 2.03 -23.56 16.56
N VAL A 96 2.70 -23.34 15.41
CA VAL A 96 2.38 -22.25 14.45
C VAL A 96 1.54 -22.73 13.25
N GLY A 97 1.19 -24.01 13.17
CA GLY A 97 0.27 -24.54 12.16
C GLY A 97 -1.21 -24.10 12.29
N SER A 98 -1.49 -22.98 12.97
CA SER A 98 -2.85 -22.55 13.33
C SER A 98 -3.01 -21.05 13.66
N VAL A 99 -2.04 -20.16 13.40
CA VAL A 99 -2.17 -18.69 13.60
C VAL A 99 -1.28 -17.94 12.57
N PRO A 100 -1.74 -16.82 11.96
CA PRO A 100 -0.93 -15.96 11.08
C PRO A 100 0.21 -15.18 11.81
N PRO A 101 1.10 -14.46 11.08
CA PRO A 101 2.33 -13.87 11.63
C PRO A 101 2.13 -12.83 12.75
N ILE A 102 3.10 -12.78 13.67
CA ILE A 102 3.23 -11.77 14.72
C ILE A 102 4.46 -10.91 14.44
N LEU A 103 4.31 -9.59 14.52
CA LEU A 103 5.41 -8.63 14.49
C LEU A 103 6.18 -8.68 15.81
N LEU A 104 7.48 -8.98 15.76
CA LEU A 104 8.37 -9.06 16.92
C LEU A 104 9.37 -7.90 16.89
N PHE A 105 9.28 -7.00 17.88
CA PHE A 105 10.35 -6.06 18.18
C PHE A 105 11.36 -6.71 19.16
N ALA A 106 12.65 -6.56 18.87
CA ALA A 106 13.74 -6.95 19.74
C ALA A 106 14.72 -5.77 19.87
N ASP A 107 14.48 -4.91 20.86
CA ASP A 107 15.21 -3.65 21.02
C ASP A 107 16.50 -3.87 21.83
N GLY A 108 17.46 -4.52 21.17
CA GLY A 108 18.82 -4.71 21.63
C GLY A 108 19.10 -5.95 22.49
N LEU A 109 20.39 -6.28 22.57
CA LEU A 109 20.98 -7.22 23.53
C LEU A 109 21.93 -6.42 24.43
N SER A 110 21.81 -6.57 25.75
CA SER A 110 22.77 -6.00 26.70
C SER A 110 24.01 -6.89 26.85
N ASP A 111 25.22 -6.33 26.74
CA ASP A 111 26.51 -7.01 26.94
C ASP A 111 26.72 -7.50 28.39
N GLY A 112 26.06 -8.59 28.76
CA GLY A 112 26.22 -9.27 30.06
C GLY A 112 27.49 -10.12 30.12
N GLN A 113 28.07 -10.26 31.32
CA GLN A 113 29.13 -11.25 31.57
C GLN A 113 28.52 -12.66 31.66
N ALA A 114 29.36 -13.69 31.66
CA ALA A 114 28.96 -15.09 31.46
C ALA A 114 28.03 -15.72 32.53
N ASP A 115 27.69 -14.99 33.60
CA ASP A 115 26.75 -15.40 34.65
C ASP A 115 25.59 -14.38 34.86
N ASP A 116 25.51 -13.30 34.07
CA ASP A 116 24.40 -12.33 34.13
C ASP A 116 23.18 -12.83 33.31
N PRO A 117 21.94 -12.53 33.75
CA PRO A 117 20.75 -12.90 32.99
C PRO A 117 20.64 -12.09 31.70
N VAL A 118 20.47 -12.78 30.56
CA VAL A 118 20.15 -12.13 29.28
C VAL A 118 18.77 -11.50 29.38
N ALA A 119 18.71 -10.17 29.33
CA ALA A 119 17.47 -9.43 29.15
C ALA A 119 17.06 -9.47 27.67
N MET A 120 15.79 -9.77 27.39
CA MET A 120 15.17 -9.55 26.09
C MET A 120 14.17 -8.41 26.24
N VAL A 121 14.47 -7.26 25.62
CA VAL A 121 13.55 -6.12 25.60
C VAL A 121 12.70 -6.22 24.33
N GLY A 122 11.43 -6.60 24.51
CA GLY A 122 10.49 -6.77 23.42
C GLY A 122 9.09 -7.05 23.97
N GLY A 123 8.07 -6.54 23.29
CA GLY A 123 6.66 -6.67 23.66
C GLY A 123 5.81 -7.07 22.47
N ILE A 124 4.63 -7.64 22.74
CA ILE A 124 3.60 -7.92 21.74
C ILE A 124 2.54 -6.83 21.87
N GLY A 125 2.27 -6.10 20.79
CA GLY A 125 1.27 -5.03 20.77
C GLY A 125 0.49 -5.01 19.46
N VAL A 126 -0.79 -4.65 19.53
CA VAL A 126 -1.63 -4.33 18.37
C VAL A 126 -1.81 -2.82 18.36
N ARG A 127 -1.32 -2.13 17.32
CA ARG A 127 -1.47 -0.66 17.20
C ARG A 127 -2.91 -0.35 16.77
N THR A 128 -3.75 0.10 17.70
CA THR A 128 -5.20 0.32 17.49
C THR A 128 -5.58 1.80 17.27
N SER A 129 -4.61 2.72 17.31
CA SER A 129 -4.82 4.16 17.14
C SER A 129 -3.85 4.76 16.12
N PHE A 130 -4.32 5.76 15.37
CA PHE A 130 -3.47 6.70 14.63
C PHE A 130 -3.37 8.00 15.43
N GLY A 131 -2.16 8.32 15.87
CA GLY A 131 -1.79 9.55 16.55
C GLY A 131 -0.29 9.77 16.37
N PHE A 132 0.14 11.03 16.27
CA PHE A 132 1.52 11.42 15.90
C PHE A 132 2.41 11.76 17.11
N ASP A 133 2.07 11.27 18.30
CA ASP A 133 2.81 11.58 19.54
C ASP A 133 3.51 10.32 20.08
N ASP A 134 4.71 10.05 19.55
CA ASP A 134 5.60 9.01 20.09
C ASP A 134 6.34 9.55 21.34
N THR A 135 5.61 9.74 22.44
CA THR A 135 6.19 9.99 23.78
C THR A 135 5.61 9.06 24.86
N PRO A 136 6.41 8.51 25.81
CA PRO A 136 6.02 7.31 26.56
C PRO A 136 5.06 7.49 27.76
N ASP A 137 4.40 8.65 27.90
CA ASP A 137 3.76 9.09 29.15
C ASP A 137 2.24 9.42 29.03
N THR A 138 1.55 9.02 27.94
CA THR A 138 0.10 9.27 27.78
C THR A 138 -0.80 8.18 28.39
N GLU A 139 -1.74 8.55 29.26
CA GLU A 139 -2.61 7.65 30.05
C GLU A 139 -3.72 6.90 29.26
N HIS A 140 -3.48 6.54 27.99
CA HIS A 140 -4.43 5.79 27.15
C HIS A 140 -3.94 4.43 26.64
N ASP A 141 -2.70 4.04 26.95
CA ASP A 141 -2.19 2.69 26.68
C ASP A 141 -2.32 1.75 27.89
N ILE A 142 -2.88 0.57 27.65
CA ILE A 142 -2.80 -0.60 28.54
C ILE A 142 -2.87 -1.87 27.67
N PHE A 143 -1.95 -2.83 27.71
CA PHE A 143 -0.87 -3.10 28.68
C PHE A 143 0.46 -3.43 28.00
N ALA A 144 1.58 -3.22 28.70
CA ALA A 144 2.86 -3.83 28.38
C ALA A 144 3.04 -5.20 29.08
N MET A 145 3.75 -6.13 28.44
CA MET A 145 4.38 -7.29 29.09
C MET A 145 5.89 -7.08 29.15
N ASP A 146 6.49 -7.24 30.33
CA ASP A 146 7.92 -6.96 30.58
C ASP A 146 8.66 -8.25 30.98
N TYR A 147 9.47 -8.80 30.08
CA TYR A 147 10.11 -10.12 30.19
C TYR A 147 11.55 -10.03 30.75
N ARG A 148 11.70 -9.94 32.08
CA ARG A 148 12.98 -9.49 32.67
C ARG A 148 14.11 -10.51 32.90
N SER A 149 13.89 -11.82 33.00
CA SER A 149 15.02 -12.78 33.15
C SER A 149 14.66 -14.25 32.94
N ILE A 150 15.65 -15.05 32.53
CA ILE A 150 15.69 -16.51 32.69
C ILE A 150 16.75 -16.85 33.75
N SER A 151 16.34 -17.49 34.85
CA SER A 151 17.29 -18.04 35.83
C SER A 151 17.80 -19.41 35.39
N THR A 152 19.06 -19.47 34.95
CA THR A 152 19.77 -20.70 34.57
C THR A 152 19.99 -21.68 35.73
N SER A 153 19.83 -21.23 36.97
CA SER A 153 20.03 -22.03 38.19
C SER A 153 18.74 -22.62 38.78
N THR A 154 17.56 -22.12 38.40
CA THR A 154 16.26 -22.54 38.97
C THR A 154 15.18 -22.86 37.95
N CYS A 155 15.36 -22.52 36.67
CA CYS A 155 14.37 -22.71 35.59
C CYS A 155 12.97 -22.13 35.90
N GLY A 156 12.91 -21.12 36.78
CA GLY A 156 11.69 -20.41 37.14
C GLY A 156 11.39 -19.24 36.19
N TYR A 157 10.10 -19.03 35.93
CA TYR A 157 9.55 -17.87 35.22
C TYR A 157 8.80 -16.98 36.21
N ALA A 158 8.84 -15.66 36.02
CA ALA A 158 8.14 -14.71 36.88
C ALA A 158 7.53 -13.57 36.06
N PHE A 159 6.38 -13.07 36.49
CA PHE A 159 5.69 -11.90 35.98
C PHE A 159 4.90 -11.25 37.13
N ASP A 160 4.85 -9.92 37.16
CA ASP A 160 4.04 -9.14 38.12
C ASP A 160 2.96 -8.36 37.35
N LEU A 161 1.84 -8.07 38.00
CA LEU A 161 0.68 -7.42 37.38
C LEU A 161 0.03 -6.46 38.38
N ILE A 162 -0.08 -5.18 38.02
CA ILE A 162 -0.47 -4.08 38.92
C ILE A 162 -1.76 -3.42 38.43
N GLY A 163 -2.70 -3.14 39.35
CA GLY A 163 -3.93 -2.41 39.06
C GLY A 163 -4.69 -2.00 40.32
N ALA A 164 -5.64 -1.07 40.18
CA ALA A 164 -6.52 -0.58 41.24
C ALA A 164 -8.00 -0.57 40.78
N CYS A 165 -8.96 -0.61 41.70
CA CYS A 165 -10.36 -0.96 41.39
C CYS A 165 -11.39 -0.27 42.30
N SER A 166 -12.60 -0.02 41.78
CA SER A 166 -13.79 0.30 42.60
C SER A 166 -15.13 -0.20 42.03
N ALA A 167 -15.61 -1.35 42.56
CA ALA A 167 -16.99 -1.65 43.01
C ALA A 167 -18.25 -1.33 42.13
N ARG A 168 -19.33 -2.14 42.07
CA ARG A 168 -19.69 -3.46 42.68
C ARG A 168 -21.04 -4.00 42.10
N VAL A 169 -21.08 -5.27 41.64
CA VAL A 169 -22.11 -6.34 41.93
C VAL A 169 -23.61 -6.09 41.61
N LEU A 170 -24.44 -7.00 41.03
CA LEU A 170 -24.31 -8.27 40.27
C LEU A 170 -25.74 -8.79 39.85
N THR A 171 -25.84 -9.69 38.84
CA THR A 171 -26.97 -10.62 38.49
C THR A 171 -28.30 -10.05 37.96
N SER A 172 -29.05 -10.70 37.05
CA SER A 172 -28.99 -12.10 36.51
C SER A 172 -29.50 -12.26 35.06
N SER A 173 -28.91 -13.19 34.30
CA SER A 173 -29.45 -13.83 33.06
C SER A 173 -30.18 -15.15 33.39
N ALA A 174 -30.73 -15.98 32.49
CA ALA A 174 -30.72 -16.08 31.01
C ALA A 174 -32.11 -16.54 30.47
N ASN A 175 -32.32 -17.11 29.27
CA ASN A 175 -31.89 -18.46 28.84
C ASN A 175 -32.09 -18.73 27.31
N PHE A 176 -31.02 -18.65 26.51
CA PHE A 176 -30.68 -19.52 25.35
C PHE A 176 -31.72 -19.82 24.25
N ILE A 177 -31.37 -19.51 22.99
CA ILE A 177 -31.99 -20.05 21.76
C ILE A 177 -30.93 -20.80 20.91
N SER A 178 -31.35 -21.92 20.31
CA SER A 178 -30.57 -22.74 19.37
C SER A 178 -31.44 -23.20 18.20
N ILE A 179 -30.88 -23.24 16.99
CA ILE A 179 -31.56 -23.66 15.75
C ILE A 179 -30.64 -24.56 14.91
N ASP A 180 -30.78 -25.88 15.08
CA ASP A 180 -30.11 -26.91 14.28
C ASP A 180 -30.64 -26.97 12.83
N LEU A 181 -29.71 -27.20 11.89
CA LEU A 181 -29.99 -27.44 10.48
C LEU A 181 -29.32 -28.71 9.90
N GLY A 182 -28.79 -29.60 10.76
CA GLY A 182 -28.09 -30.88 10.52
C GLY A 182 -28.65 -31.85 9.48
N GLY A 183 -29.88 -31.62 9.01
CA GLY A 183 -30.56 -32.45 8.03
C GLY A 183 -30.57 -31.98 6.57
N PHE A 184 -30.00 -30.83 6.18
CA PHE A 184 -30.27 -30.25 4.85
C PHE A 184 -29.67 -30.96 3.61
N SER A 185 -29.43 -32.27 3.69
CA SER A 185 -28.56 -33.10 2.81
C SER A 185 -27.18 -32.51 2.75
N THR A 186 -26.12 -33.30 2.65
CA THR A 186 -25.26 -33.17 3.81
C THR A 186 -24.25 -31.99 3.86
N ALA A 187 -24.50 -30.70 3.45
CA ALA A 187 -23.67 -29.44 3.48
C ALA A 187 -24.28 -28.15 4.12
N THR A 188 -23.39 -27.38 4.77
CA THR A 188 -23.56 -26.08 5.45
C THR A 188 -24.58 -26.05 6.60
N ALA A 189 -24.54 -27.03 7.53
CA ALA A 189 -24.99 -26.92 8.92
C ALA A 189 -24.72 -28.17 9.84
N GLY A 190 -25.68 -28.56 10.72
CA GLY A 190 -25.54 -29.19 12.06
C GLY A 190 -25.59 -28.11 13.17
N VAL A 191 -25.95 -26.90 12.74
CA VAL A 191 -25.74 -25.58 13.37
C VAL A 191 -26.29 -25.53 14.78
N SER A 192 -25.41 -25.60 15.77
CA SER A 192 -25.73 -25.01 17.07
C SER A 192 -25.29 -23.54 17.09
N LEU A 193 -26.03 -22.71 16.35
CA LEU A 193 -26.04 -21.27 16.57
C LEU A 193 -26.54 -21.04 18.00
N ARG A 194 -25.71 -20.44 18.85
CA ARG A 194 -26.09 -20.07 20.22
C ARG A 194 -26.36 -18.57 20.28
N VAL A 195 -27.63 -18.20 20.47
CA VAL A 195 -28.05 -16.82 20.70
C VAL A 195 -28.60 -16.71 22.12
N ASP A 196 -27.92 -15.98 23.00
CA ASP A 196 -28.23 -16.02 24.43
C ASP A 196 -29.25 -14.97 24.92
N GLU A 197 -29.42 -13.80 24.28
CA GLU A 197 -30.50 -12.83 24.59
C GLU A 197 -30.80 -11.82 23.43
N VAL A 198 -32.05 -11.28 23.36
CA VAL A 198 -32.61 -10.57 22.17
C VAL A 198 -33.71 -9.54 22.53
N GLU A 199 -33.62 -8.30 21.96
CA GLU A 199 -34.69 -7.32 21.62
C GLU A 199 -35.69 -6.77 22.70
N PHE A 200 -36.19 -5.52 22.55
CA PHE A 200 -37.65 -5.18 22.58
C PHE A 200 -37.94 -3.72 22.17
N ASP A 201 -39.14 -3.47 21.64
CA ASP A 201 -39.69 -2.18 21.16
C ASP A 201 -40.94 -1.76 21.97
N GLY A 202 -41.07 -0.45 22.26
CA GLY A 202 -42.25 0.20 22.84
C GLY A 202 -42.52 0.01 24.34
N THR A 203 -43.26 0.88 25.03
CA THR A 203 -43.68 2.27 24.75
C THR A 203 -43.99 2.95 26.10
N PHE A 204 -43.49 4.17 26.37
CA PHE A 204 -43.51 4.74 27.74
C PHE A 204 -44.12 6.14 27.83
N ASN A 205 -44.82 6.41 28.95
CA ASN A 205 -45.39 7.72 29.26
C ASN A 205 -44.39 8.49 30.15
N GLU A 206 -43.90 9.63 29.65
CA GLU A 206 -42.74 10.39 30.16
C GLU A 206 -41.36 9.71 29.90
N PRO A 207 -40.27 10.51 29.76
CA PRO A 207 -39.40 10.35 28.59
C PRO A 207 -38.19 9.42 28.74
N LEU A 208 -37.86 8.76 27.62
CA LEU A 208 -36.58 8.12 27.32
C LEU A 208 -36.10 8.66 25.97
N ASN A 209 -34.86 9.15 25.90
CA ASN A 209 -34.34 9.85 24.73
C ASN A 209 -33.61 8.88 23.79
N ARG A 210 -34.37 8.31 22.85
CA ARG A 210 -33.95 7.44 21.71
C ARG A 210 -33.32 6.09 22.07
N LEU A 211 -33.59 5.12 21.21
CA LEU A 211 -32.94 3.82 21.11
C LEU A 211 -33.03 3.41 19.64
N GLU A 212 -31.96 3.64 18.87
CA GLU A 212 -31.86 3.15 17.50
C GLU A 212 -30.49 2.45 17.33
N GLU A 213 -30.54 1.26 16.74
CA GLU A 213 -29.51 0.21 16.62
C GLU A 213 -28.92 -0.50 17.88
N ILE A 214 -28.70 -1.81 17.69
CA ILE A 214 -27.81 -2.79 18.35
C ILE A 214 -27.22 -3.64 17.20
N THR A 215 -26.17 -4.41 17.43
CA THR A 215 -25.90 -5.60 16.61
C THR A 215 -25.75 -6.82 17.51
N LEU A 216 -26.43 -7.93 17.21
CA LEU A 216 -26.11 -9.23 17.80
C LEU A 216 -25.00 -9.87 16.96
N LYS A 217 -23.93 -10.35 17.59
CA LYS A 217 -22.92 -11.17 16.91
C LYS A 217 -23.02 -12.59 17.45
N GLY A 218 -23.31 -13.53 16.56
CA GLY A 218 -23.54 -14.94 16.84
C GLY A 218 -22.34 -15.80 16.41
N LEU A 219 -22.33 -17.03 16.94
CA LEU A 219 -21.28 -18.01 16.69
C LEU A 219 -21.91 -19.36 16.36
N LEU A 220 -21.47 -19.95 15.25
CA LEU A 220 -22.09 -21.09 14.56
C LEU A 220 -21.13 -22.30 14.65
N SER A 221 -21.40 -23.19 15.62
CA SER A 221 -20.42 -24.16 16.13
C SER A 221 -20.14 -25.40 15.27
N ASP A 222 -19.02 -26.06 15.59
CA ASP A 222 -18.32 -27.18 14.94
C ASP A 222 -19.17 -28.36 14.42
N GLU A 223 -20.02 -28.95 15.28
CA GLU A 223 -21.00 -29.99 14.87
C GLU A 223 -21.86 -29.51 13.68
N GLY A 224 -21.95 -28.19 13.55
CA GLY A 224 -22.70 -27.41 12.60
C GLY A 224 -21.96 -26.74 11.45
N VAL A 225 -20.72 -27.08 11.16
CA VAL A 225 -20.22 -26.93 9.79
C VAL A 225 -20.22 -28.28 9.06
N ASP A 226 -20.41 -29.39 9.79
CA ASP A 226 -19.79 -30.67 9.43
C ASP A 226 -20.74 -31.80 9.01
N ALA A 227 -21.84 -31.95 9.77
CA ALA A 227 -22.80 -33.05 9.72
C ALA A 227 -23.11 -33.58 8.30
N LEU A 228 -23.15 -32.76 7.25
CA LEU A 228 -23.42 -31.32 7.26
C LEU A 228 -22.38 -30.52 6.42
N LEU A 229 -21.37 -31.13 5.76
CA LEU A 229 -20.49 -30.59 4.67
C LEU A 229 -20.35 -31.44 3.34
N GLU A 230 -21.44 -31.59 2.58
CA GLU A 230 -21.66 -32.50 1.42
C GLU A 230 -22.92 -32.29 0.49
N ALA A 231 -24.00 -31.53 0.83
CA ALA A 231 -25.25 -31.32 0.04
C ALA A 231 -24.98 -30.89 -1.39
N VAL A 232 -24.02 -29.97 -1.48
CA VAL A 232 -23.58 -29.34 -2.69
C VAL A 232 -22.27 -29.94 -3.19
N ARG A 233 -21.74 -31.03 -2.58
CA ARG A 233 -20.65 -31.84 -3.15
C ARG A 233 -21.04 -32.41 -4.52
N ASP A 234 -22.32 -32.77 -4.67
CA ASP A 234 -22.89 -33.24 -5.94
C ASP A 234 -23.35 -32.10 -6.86
N ARG A 235 -23.13 -30.82 -6.50
CA ARG A 235 -23.60 -29.63 -7.25
C ARG A 235 -22.52 -28.56 -7.50
N ILE A 236 -21.44 -28.57 -6.72
CA ILE A 236 -20.28 -27.68 -6.80
C ILE A 236 -19.06 -28.61 -6.88
N PRO A 237 -18.17 -28.46 -7.89
CA PRO A 237 -17.06 -29.37 -8.12
C PRO A 237 -15.85 -29.06 -7.19
N MET A 238 -16.08 -29.03 -5.88
CA MET A 238 -15.10 -28.71 -4.83
C MET A 238 -15.20 -29.69 -3.64
N SER A 239 -14.09 -29.92 -2.94
CA SER A 239 -14.05 -30.81 -1.77
C SER A 239 -14.64 -30.20 -0.49
N LYS A 240 -14.80 -31.02 0.55
CA LYS A 240 -15.25 -30.58 1.89
C LYS A 240 -14.32 -29.51 2.47
N GLU A 241 -13.01 -29.70 2.31
CA GLU A 241 -11.96 -28.77 2.75
C GLU A 241 -11.94 -27.47 1.91
N GLN A 242 -12.27 -27.54 0.62
CA GLN A 242 -12.38 -26.35 -0.22
C GLN A 242 -13.59 -25.48 0.13
N ILE A 243 -14.70 -26.10 0.59
CA ILE A 243 -15.86 -25.37 1.10
C ILE A 243 -15.61 -24.85 2.52
N MET A 244 -14.93 -25.61 3.41
CA MET A 244 -14.47 -25.08 4.72
C MET A 244 -13.64 -23.81 4.53
N ARG A 245 -12.63 -23.84 3.66
CA ARG A 245 -11.73 -22.69 3.40
C ARG A 245 -12.41 -21.45 2.80
N LEU A 246 -13.71 -21.52 2.51
CA LEU A 246 -14.55 -20.45 2.01
C LEU A 246 -15.58 -19.93 3.03
N LEU A 247 -15.81 -20.66 4.13
CA LEU A 247 -16.85 -20.38 5.14
C LEU A 247 -16.28 -20.24 6.56
N ASP A 248 -15.23 -21.01 6.85
CA ASP A 248 -14.38 -20.98 8.04
C ASP A 248 -12.91 -21.05 7.55
N PRO A 249 -12.41 -19.96 6.91
CA PRO A 249 -11.09 -19.96 6.25
C PRO A 249 -9.95 -20.30 7.21
N ASP A 250 -10.09 -19.92 8.48
CA ASP A 250 -9.11 -20.13 9.55
C ASP A 250 -9.32 -21.45 10.31
N ASN A 251 -10.30 -22.28 9.90
CA ASN A 251 -10.62 -23.60 10.47
C ASN A 251 -10.81 -23.54 12.01
N THR A 252 -11.58 -22.56 12.46
CA THR A 252 -11.90 -22.30 13.87
C THR A 252 -12.96 -23.25 14.45
N GLY A 253 -13.74 -23.92 13.59
CA GLY A 253 -14.92 -24.68 13.98
C GLY A 253 -16.06 -23.81 14.48
N ILE A 254 -16.02 -22.48 14.30
CA ILE A 254 -17.04 -21.55 14.79
C ILE A 254 -17.19 -20.37 13.81
N ILE A 255 -18.13 -20.47 12.87
CA ILE A 255 -18.36 -19.40 11.89
C ILE A 255 -19.00 -18.17 12.61
N PRO A 256 -18.44 -16.96 12.46
CA PRO A 256 -19.02 -15.73 12.99
C PRO A 256 -20.19 -15.26 12.11
N VAL A 257 -21.29 -14.82 12.73
CA VAL A 257 -22.53 -14.44 12.02
C VAL A 257 -23.09 -13.14 12.59
N GLU A 258 -23.37 -12.13 11.76
CA GLU A 258 -23.71 -10.77 12.20
C GLU A 258 -25.18 -10.41 11.98
N MET A 259 -25.88 -10.01 13.05
CA MET A 259 -27.31 -9.65 13.12
C MET A 259 -27.49 -8.15 13.39
N HIS A 260 -27.60 -7.31 12.36
CA HIS A 260 -27.83 -5.86 12.48
C HIS A 260 -29.20 -5.59 13.09
N LEU A 261 -29.26 -5.26 14.38
CA LEU A 261 -30.52 -4.94 15.01
C LEU A 261 -30.92 -3.49 14.68
N GLU A 262 -31.45 -3.28 13.47
CA GLU A 262 -32.14 -2.08 12.93
C GLU A 262 -33.10 -1.44 13.94
N GLY A 263 -32.85 -0.23 14.46
CA GLY A 263 -33.67 0.36 15.56
C GLY A 263 -33.58 -0.38 16.92
N ARG A 264 -32.80 -1.47 16.96
CA ARG A 264 -32.75 -2.61 17.88
C ARG A 264 -33.50 -3.91 17.44
N LYS A 265 -33.82 -4.15 16.14
CA LYS A 265 -34.01 -5.48 15.43
C LYS A 265 -34.34 -5.40 13.89
N VAL A 266 -33.85 -6.21 12.91
CA VAL A 266 -32.82 -7.30 12.76
C VAL A 266 -32.46 -7.63 11.27
N VAL A 267 -31.17 -7.79 10.90
CA VAL A 267 -30.67 -8.43 9.64
C VAL A 267 -29.50 -9.39 9.90
N VAL A 268 -29.69 -10.70 9.70
CA VAL A 268 -28.56 -11.67 9.56
C VAL A 268 -28.33 -12.02 8.10
N GLU A 269 -27.14 -12.54 7.80
CA GLU A 269 -26.75 -13.22 6.56
C GLU A 269 -27.91 -13.74 5.67
N GLY A 270 -27.78 -13.43 4.39
CA GLY A 270 -27.35 -14.52 3.51
C GLY A 270 -25.89 -14.30 3.10
N PHE A 271 -25.33 -15.24 2.34
CA PHE A 271 -24.32 -14.88 1.35
C PHE A 271 -24.99 -13.97 0.31
N THR A 272 -25.04 -12.67 0.61
CA THR A 272 -25.16 -11.68 -0.44
C THR A 272 -23.85 -11.71 -1.21
N THR A 273 -23.87 -12.36 -2.38
CA THR A 273 -23.32 -11.71 -3.58
C THR A 273 -23.71 -10.24 -3.46
N PRO A 274 -22.75 -9.29 -3.47
CA PRO A 274 -22.96 -7.94 -2.95
C PRO A 274 -24.28 -7.36 -3.48
N GLN A 275 -25.07 -6.68 -2.64
CA GLN A 275 -26.34 -6.13 -3.10
C GLN A 275 -26.04 -4.95 -4.04
N SER A 276 -26.31 -5.17 -5.34
CA SER A 276 -25.39 -4.82 -6.45
C SER A 276 -23.96 -5.32 -6.14
N ASN A 277 -23.41 -6.33 -6.82
CA ASN A 277 -23.38 -6.56 -8.26
C ASN A 277 -23.00 -5.30 -9.06
N GLU A 278 -22.45 -4.32 -8.34
CA GLU A 278 -21.60 -3.23 -8.78
C GLU A 278 -20.42 -3.17 -7.77
N LYS A 279 -19.62 -4.25 -7.71
CA LYS A 279 -18.17 -4.04 -7.87
C LYS A 279 -18.12 -3.28 -9.19
N ALA A 280 -17.95 -1.95 -9.14
CA ALA A 280 -18.26 -1.07 -10.26
C ALA A 280 -17.70 -1.67 -11.56
N ASP A 281 -18.60 -2.00 -12.50
CA ASP A 281 -18.25 -2.81 -13.68
C ASP A 281 -16.99 -2.23 -14.31
N VAL A 282 -15.94 -3.05 -14.41
CA VAL A 282 -14.55 -2.64 -14.69
C VAL A 282 -14.56 -1.64 -15.85
N ARG A 283 -14.42 -0.34 -15.51
CA ARG A 283 -15.07 0.80 -16.21
C ARG A 283 -15.21 0.52 -17.71
N GLU A 284 -16.42 0.13 -18.13
CA GLU A 284 -16.67 -0.52 -19.43
C GLU A 284 -15.96 0.19 -20.59
N GLU A 285 -15.46 -0.60 -21.56
CA GLU A 285 -14.74 -0.10 -22.73
C GLU A 285 -15.64 0.73 -23.68
N GLU A 286 -15.97 1.95 -23.27
CA GLU A 286 -16.57 2.95 -24.15
C GLU A 286 -15.59 3.31 -25.27
N ALA A 287 -15.96 2.99 -26.51
CA ALA A 287 -15.16 3.39 -27.68
C ALA A 287 -15.01 4.92 -27.74
N CYS A 288 -13.76 5.39 -27.89
CA CYS A 288 -13.45 6.80 -28.11
C CYS A 288 -14.19 7.31 -29.37
N CYS A 289 -14.68 8.55 -29.41
CA CYS A 289 -14.41 9.67 -28.49
C CYS A 289 -15.73 10.40 -28.11
N PRO A 290 -15.68 11.42 -27.22
CA PRO A 290 -16.86 12.17 -26.80
C PRO A 290 -17.69 12.70 -27.98
N THR A 291 -19.02 12.73 -27.80
CA THR A 291 -19.96 13.05 -28.88
C THR A 291 -19.79 14.50 -29.36
N GLY A 292 -19.10 14.69 -30.48
CA GLY A 292 -18.82 16.01 -31.06
C GLY A 292 -17.35 16.44 -30.98
N ALA A 293 -16.46 15.61 -30.42
CA ALA A 293 -15.01 15.75 -30.58
C ALA A 293 -14.55 15.24 -31.96
N ALA A 294 -13.48 15.83 -32.50
CA ALA A 294 -12.74 15.37 -33.66
C ALA A 294 -11.27 15.06 -33.29
N ILE A 295 -10.59 14.31 -34.16
CA ILE A 295 -9.14 14.12 -34.06
C ILE A 295 -8.45 15.48 -34.20
N GLY A 296 -7.54 15.80 -33.27
CA GLY A 296 -6.91 17.10 -33.12
C GLY A 296 -7.64 18.10 -32.22
N ASP A 297 -8.84 17.79 -31.70
CA ASP A 297 -9.46 18.63 -30.66
C ASP A 297 -8.79 18.40 -29.29
N PRO A 298 -8.65 19.43 -28.44
CA PRO A 298 -8.12 19.29 -27.09
C PRO A 298 -9.12 18.57 -26.16
N ILE A 299 -8.63 17.79 -25.21
CA ILE A 299 -9.48 16.99 -24.31
C ILE A 299 -10.19 17.81 -23.22
N TYR A 300 -9.62 18.95 -22.81
CA TYR A 300 -10.05 19.67 -21.59
C TYR A 300 -11.55 20.06 -21.54
N PRO A 301 -12.22 20.47 -22.64
CA PRO A 301 -13.66 20.74 -22.64
C PRO A 301 -14.55 19.51 -22.37
N TYR A 302 -13.99 18.30 -22.40
CA TYR A 302 -14.67 17.02 -22.22
C TYR A 302 -14.32 16.35 -20.88
N LEU A 303 -13.46 16.95 -20.06
CA LEU A 303 -13.12 16.44 -18.73
C LEU A 303 -14.29 16.62 -17.75
N THR A 304 -14.37 15.70 -16.79
CA THR A 304 -15.42 15.66 -15.76
C THR A 304 -15.01 16.56 -14.60
N TRP A 305 -15.82 17.58 -14.29
CA TRP A 305 -15.60 18.44 -13.11
C TRP A 305 -16.75 18.28 -12.11
N GLN A 306 -16.45 17.73 -10.93
CA GLN A 306 -17.39 17.41 -9.86
C GLN A 306 -16.66 17.49 -8.50
N ASP A 307 -16.53 18.70 -7.97
CA ASP A 307 -15.96 19.02 -6.65
C ASP A 307 -14.50 18.59 -6.42
N GLN A 308 -13.68 18.50 -7.47
CA GLN A 308 -12.23 18.62 -7.30
C GLN A 308 -11.81 20.11 -7.32
N GLY A 309 -10.74 20.46 -6.61
CA GLY A 309 -10.32 21.86 -6.47
C GLY A 309 -11.28 22.69 -5.60
N ILE A 310 -11.02 24.00 -5.49
CA ILE A 310 -11.85 24.92 -4.67
C ILE A 310 -13.06 25.43 -5.46
N GLN A 311 -14.24 25.26 -4.90
CA GLN A 311 -15.51 25.82 -5.41
C GLN A 311 -15.75 27.24 -4.86
N ASP A 312 -16.71 27.97 -5.44
CA ASP A 312 -16.91 29.40 -5.18
C ASP A 312 -17.36 29.75 -3.75
N ASP A 313 -18.07 28.83 -3.08
CA ASP A 313 -18.52 28.93 -1.69
C ASP A 313 -17.48 28.42 -0.67
N GLU A 314 -16.53 27.59 -1.10
CA GLU A 314 -15.38 27.16 -0.28
C GLU A 314 -14.33 28.26 -0.08
N ARG A 315 -14.31 29.31 -0.90
CA ARG A 315 -13.25 30.34 -0.94
C ARG A 315 -12.90 30.96 0.42
N GLU A 316 -13.90 31.29 1.25
CA GLU A 316 -13.65 31.85 2.60
C GLU A 316 -12.98 30.82 3.53
N LEU A 317 -13.40 29.56 3.43
CA LEU A 317 -12.91 28.44 4.23
C LEU A 317 -11.49 28.04 3.81
N PHE A 318 -11.24 27.93 2.50
CA PHE A 318 -9.91 27.70 1.96
C PHE A 318 -8.93 28.82 2.33
N GLN A 319 -9.36 30.09 2.30
CA GLN A 319 -8.50 31.18 2.73
C GLN A 319 -8.13 31.09 4.23
N LEU A 320 -9.00 30.55 5.09
CA LEU A 320 -8.67 30.26 6.49
C LEU A 320 -7.70 29.07 6.62
N ALA A 321 -7.95 27.98 5.87
CA ALA A 321 -7.06 26.81 5.81
C ALA A 321 -5.63 27.19 5.33
N LEU A 322 -5.54 27.95 4.24
CA LEU A 322 -4.31 28.46 3.66
C LEU A 322 -3.52 29.36 4.62
N ASN A 323 -4.19 30.10 5.52
CA ASN A 323 -3.51 30.87 6.57
C ASN A 323 -2.87 29.96 7.64
N GLY A 324 -3.49 28.83 7.96
CA GLY A 324 -2.92 27.80 8.83
C GLY A 324 -1.70 27.12 8.19
N LEU A 325 -1.84 26.66 6.94
CA LEU A 325 -0.77 25.97 6.19
C LEU A 325 0.43 26.90 5.89
N ARG A 326 0.21 28.20 5.68
CA ARG A 326 1.27 29.21 5.55
C ARG A 326 2.00 29.55 6.87
N ALA A 327 1.46 29.14 8.01
CA ALA A 327 2.14 29.22 9.31
C ALA A 327 2.87 27.92 9.70
N ASP A 328 2.67 26.84 8.93
CA ASP A 328 3.17 25.50 9.23
C ASP A 328 4.53 25.25 8.55
N VAL A 329 5.60 25.19 9.35
CA VAL A 329 6.98 24.97 8.88
C VAL A 329 7.24 23.55 8.34
N ASN A 330 6.26 22.65 8.45
CA ASN A 330 6.29 21.32 7.86
C ASN A 330 5.45 21.19 6.59
N VAL A 331 4.92 22.28 6.03
CA VAL A 331 4.27 22.32 4.71
C VAL A 331 5.13 23.12 3.73
N ALA A 332 5.52 22.51 2.61
CA ALA A 332 6.25 23.20 1.55
C ALA A 332 5.29 23.88 0.56
N MET A 333 4.24 23.17 0.14
CA MET A 333 3.38 23.61 -0.95
C MET A 333 1.92 23.19 -0.71
N ILE A 334 1.01 24.06 -1.11
CA ILE A 334 -0.42 23.76 -1.26
C ILE A 334 -0.75 23.94 -2.74
N ALA A 335 -1.42 22.97 -3.36
CA ALA A 335 -1.88 23.07 -4.74
C ALA A 335 -3.40 22.88 -4.81
N THR A 336 -4.08 23.72 -5.58
CA THR A 336 -5.50 23.56 -5.91
C THR A 336 -5.75 23.96 -7.36
N ALA A 337 -6.99 23.81 -7.82
CA ALA A 337 -7.46 24.28 -9.10
C ALA A 337 -8.84 24.92 -8.92
N GLU A 338 -9.17 25.89 -9.77
CA GLU A 338 -10.51 26.47 -9.87
C GLU A 338 -10.96 26.40 -11.32
N ARG A 339 -12.25 26.18 -11.56
CA ARG A 339 -12.84 26.15 -12.90
C ARG A 339 -13.87 27.26 -13.05
N ASP A 340 -13.64 28.14 -14.01
CA ASP A 340 -14.55 29.24 -14.35
C ASP A 340 -15.85 28.69 -14.95
N GLU A 341 -17.02 29.03 -14.37
CA GLU A 341 -18.31 28.45 -14.79
C GLU A 341 -18.73 28.88 -16.21
N ASP A 342 -18.46 30.13 -16.59
CA ASP A 342 -18.90 30.74 -17.87
C ASP A 342 -18.10 30.21 -19.08
N SER A 343 -16.79 29.96 -18.89
CA SER A 343 -15.87 29.51 -19.95
C SER A 343 -15.48 28.03 -19.86
N GLY A 344 -15.62 27.41 -18.69
CA GLY A 344 -15.15 26.05 -18.40
C GLY A 344 -13.63 25.91 -18.25
N GLU A 345 -12.90 27.04 -18.20
CA GLU A 345 -11.44 27.08 -18.16
C GLU A 345 -10.90 26.82 -16.75
N VAL A 346 -9.91 25.93 -16.61
CA VAL A 346 -9.29 25.57 -15.33
C VAL A 346 -8.01 26.40 -15.10
N THR A 347 -7.92 27.04 -13.94
CA THR A 347 -6.72 27.74 -13.46
C THR A 347 -6.18 27.03 -12.22
N TYR A 348 -4.97 26.49 -12.33
CA TYR A 348 -4.26 25.83 -11.24
C TYR A 348 -3.57 26.89 -10.37
N GLN A 349 -3.60 26.71 -9.05
CA GLN A 349 -3.06 27.65 -8.07
C GLN A 349 -2.14 26.95 -7.09
N ILE A 350 -0.91 27.44 -6.98
CA ILE A 350 0.15 26.88 -6.14
C ILE A 350 0.57 27.95 -5.13
N TYR A 351 0.59 27.56 -3.85
CA TYR A 351 0.92 28.44 -2.73
C TYR A 351 2.10 27.86 -1.94
N SER A 352 3.01 28.71 -1.48
CA SER A 352 3.98 28.32 -0.45
C SER A 352 3.26 27.98 0.85
N GLY A 353 3.66 26.88 1.50
CA GLY A 353 3.43 26.65 2.93
C GLY A 353 4.45 27.41 3.79
N GLY A 354 4.46 27.14 5.10
CA GLY A 354 5.36 27.82 6.04
C GLY A 354 6.83 27.36 6.00
N ALA A 355 7.17 26.30 5.26
CA ALA A 355 8.56 25.81 5.14
C ALA A 355 9.44 26.63 4.17
N VAL A 356 8.84 27.43 3.29
CA VAL A 356 9.55 28.26 2.29
C VAL A 356 9.01 29.70 2.30
N LEU A 357 9.66 30.63 1.61
CA LEU A 357 9.21 32.03 1.63
C LEU A 357 7.83 32.19 0.95
N ALA A 358 7.04 33.12 1.47
CA ALA A 358 5.67 33.35 1.02
C ALA A 358 5.60 33.61 -0.50
N GLY A 359 4.81 32.79 -1.16
CA GLY A 359 4.69 32.71 -2.61
C GLY A 359 3.31 32.26 -3.05
N GLU A 360 3.01 32.57 -4.31
CA GLU A 360 1.77 32.27 -5.00
C GLU A 360 2.02 32.31 -6.51
N LEU A 361 1.73 31.21 -7.20
CA LEU A 361 1.79 31.04 -8.64
C LEU A 361 0.41 30.55 -9.10
N SER A 362 -0.14 31.13 -10.16
CA SER A 362 -1.25 30.48 -10.88
C SER A 362 -0.93 30.30 -12.35
N PHE A 363 -1.37 29.17 -12.91
CA PHE A 363 -1.06 28.78 -14.29
C PHE A 363 -2.25 28.10 -14.96
N LYS A 364 -2.20 28.05 -16.29
CA LYS A 364 -3.16 27.35 -17.15
C LYS A 364 -2.43 26.32 -18.00
N ARG A 365 -3.11 25.21 -18.28
CA ARG A 365 -2.62 24.14 -19.16
C ARG A 365 -3.13 24.37 -20.58
N VAL A 366 -2.25 24.27 -21.56
CA VAL A 366 -2.53 24.48 -22.98
C VAL A 366 -2.10 23.23 -23.75
N ALA A 367 -3.00 22.68 -24.57
CA ALA A 367 -2.71 21.53 -25.41
C ALA A 367 -1.65 21.90 -26.47
N GLY A 368 -0.78 20.96 -26.82
CA GLY A 368 0.28 21.18 -27.80
C GLY A 368 -0.26 21.51 -29.19
N GLU A 369 0.60 21.95 -30.11
CA GLU A 369 0.26 22.15 -31.52
C GLU A 369 1.09 21.19 -32.39
N ASP A 370 0.50 20.69 -33.48
CA ASP A 370 1.12 19.76 -34.44
C ASP A 370 1.86 18.55 -33.82
N GLY A 371 1.33 17.99 -32.71
CA GLY A 371 1.91 16.86 -31.98
C GLY A 371 3.06 17.21 -31.03
N GLY A 372 3.31 18.50 -30.79
CA GLY A 372 4.20 18.97 -29.72
C GLY A 372 3.63 18.72 -28.32
N PRO A 373 4.45 18.77 -27.26
CA PRO A 373 3.99 18.53 -25.89
C PRO A 373 3.01 19.61 -25.39
N GLN A 374 2.24 19.26 -24.36
CA GLN A 374 1.45 20.22 -23.58
C GLN A 374 2.34 21.33 -22.98
N THR A 375 1.78 22.52 -22.81
CA THR A 375 2.50 23.69 -22.27
C THR A 375 1.71 24.36 -21.14
N TYR A 376 2.41 25.15 -20.32
CA TYR A 376 1.88 25.71 -19.07
C TYR A 376 2.17 27.21 -18.99
N GLU A 377 1.13 28.03 -19.11
CA GLU A 377 1.23 29.49 -19.09
C GLU A 377 1.03 30.01 -17.67
N THR A 378 2.01 30.77 -17.15
CA THR A 378 1.87 31.47 -15.86
C THR A 378 0.95 32.67 -16.01
N VAL A 379 -0.22 32.60 -15.37
CA VAL A 379 -1.22 33.67 -15.33
C VAL A 379 -0.85 34.73 -14.28
N ARG A 380 -0.34 34.29 -13.12
CA ARG A 380 0.02 35.16 -12.00
C ARG A 380 1.22 34.62 -11.24
N LEU A 381 2.08 35.51 -10.77
CA LEU A 381 3.13 35.23 -9.80
C LEU A 381 3.20 36.35 -8.77
N SER A 382 3.28 36.02 -7.49
CA SER A 382 3.35 36.96 -6.37
C SER A 382 4.19 36.39 -5.23
N GLY A 383 5.17 37.14 -4.73
CA GLY A 383 6.15 36.62 -3.77
C GLY A 383 7.24 35.80 -4.46
N GLN A 384 7.73 34.74 -3.80
CA GLN A 384 8.56 33.73 -4.46
C GLN A 384 7.69 32.82 -5.35
N ASN A 385 8.28 32.18 -6.36
CA ASN A 385 7.62 31.11 -7.09
C ASN A 385 7.74 29.79 -6.26
N PRO A 386 6.66 29.14 -5.82
CA PRO A 386 6.75 27.86 -5.11
C PRO A 386 7.37 26.75 -5.97
N LEU A 387 7.22 26.82 -7.29
CA LEU A 387 7.83 25.93 -8.29
C LEU A 387 9.01 26.62 -8.98
N GLN A 388 9.91 27.25 -8.21
CA GLN A 388 11.07 27.96 -8.77
C GLN A 388 12.10 27.02 -9.38
N ASN A 389 12.36 25.88 -8.73
CA ASN A 389 13.27 24.86 -9.23
C ASN A 389 12.46 23.69 -9.82
N VAL A 390 12.57 23.50 -11.12
CA VAL A 390 11.93 22.40 -11.88
C VAL A 390 12.94 21.66 -12.76
N ASP A 391 14.23 21.80 -12.46
CA ASP A 391 15.32 21.16 -13.20
C ASP A 391 15.24 19.63 -13.05
N PRO A 392 14.97 18.87 -14.13
CA PRO A 392 14.88 17.42 -14.06
C PRO A 392 16.24 16.75 -13.86
N PHE A 393 17.35 17.46 -14.02
CA PHE A 393 18.71 16.95 -13.86
C PHE A 393 19.25 17.10 -12.42
N ALA A 394 18.57 17.88 -11.57
CA ALA A 394 18.96 18.13 -10.19
C ALA A 394 19.02 16.84 -9.34
N PHE A 395 20.08 16.71 -8.54
CA PHE A 395 20.36 15.55 -7.69
C PHE A 395 20.31 14.22 -8.49
N GLY A 396 20.83 14.23 -9.72
CA GLY A 396 20.85 13.10 -10.65
C GLY A 396 21.99 12.09 -10.42
N THR A 397 22.93 12.38 -9.52
CA THR A 397 23.98 11.46 -9.05
C THR A 397 24.18 11.60 -7.54
N VAL A 398 24.78 10.59 -6.89
CA VAL A 398 25.09 10.62 -5.46
C VAL A 398 25.98 11.82 -5.09
N GLU A 399 26.97 12.15 -5.92
CA GLU A 399 27.83 13.32 -5.70
C GLU A 399 27.01 14.62 -5.71
N SER A 400 26.14 14.80 -6.71
CA SER A 400 25.30 16.00 -6.82
C SER A 400 24.25 16.12 -5.71
N PHE A 401 23.85 15.00 -5.10
CA PHE A 401 23.02 14.98 -3.90
C PHE A 401 23.85 15.38 -2.66
N LEU A 402 25.00 14.73 -2.43
CA LEU A 402 25.87 14.99 -1.29
C LEU A 402 26.45 16.42 -1.26
N ASP A 403 26.69 17.04 -2.42
CA ASP A 403 27.15 18.43 -2.54
C ASP A 403 26.09 19.46 -2.07
N ALA A 404 24.80 19.10 -2.05
CA ALA A 404 23.68 19.95 -1.62
C ALA A 404 23.06 19.52 -0.29
N ALA A 405 23.30 18.28 0.14
CA ALA A 405 22.69 17.71 1.34
C ALA A 405 23.30 18.28 2.63
N ILE A 406 22.43 18.62 3.59
CA ILE A 406 22.80 19.12 4.92
C ILE A 406 22.15 18.30 6.02
N ASN A 407 22.77 18.23 7.20
CA ASN A 407 22.16 17.68 8.41
C ASN A 407 21.99 18.80 9.45
N PRO A 408 20.91 19.60 9.37
CA PRO A 408 20.76 20.81 10.18
C PRO A 408 20.47 20.53 11.66
N ASN A 409 19.97 19.34 11.98
CA ASN A 409 19.50 18.96 13.32
C ASN A 409 20.37 17.90 14.03
N ASP A 410 21.49 17.49 13.44
CA ASP A 410 22.35 16.39 13.94
C ASP A 410 21.59 15.05 14.08
N ALA A 411 20.71 14.75 13.11
CA ALA A 411 19.97 13.49 13.02
C ALA A 411 20.94 12.32 12.82
N ARG A 412 20.64 11.16 13.43
CA ARG A 412 21.56 10.01 13.56
C ARG A 412 20.82 8.68 13.43
N TYR A 413 21.38 7.76 12.63
CA TYR A 413 20.73 6.51 12.21
C TYR A 413 21.66 5.30 12.40
N ALA A 414 22.31 5.23 13.58
CA ALA A 414 23.34 4.23 13.87
C ALA A 414 22.84 2.78 13.79
N ASN A 415 21.57 2.54 14.09
CA ASN A 415 20.93 1.22 14.01
C ASN A 415 20.64 0.79 12.55
N GLN A 416 20.74 1.72 11.59
CA GLN A 416 20.46 1.51 10.16
C GLN A 416 21.74 1.49 9.30
N GLY A 417 22.92 1.45 9.91
CA GLY A 417 24.22 1.37 9.23
C GLY A 417 24.91 2.71 8.95
N TYR A 418 24.36 3.83 9.40
CA TYR A 418 24.99 5.14 9.19
C TYR A 418 26.00 5.45 10.30
N GLY A 419 27.20 5.84 9.91
CA GLY A 419 28.26 6.27 10.83
C GLY A 419 27.97 7.59 11.56
N VAL A 420 28.76 7.87 12.61
CA VAL A 420 28.60 9.05 13.50
C VAL A 420 28.78 10.39 12.77
N ASP A 421 29.58 10.42 11.71
CA ASP A 421 29.90 11.56 10.85
C ASP A 421 29.65 11.22 9.36
N ASP A 422 28.66 10.36 9.09
CA ASP A 422 28.39 9.78 7.76
C ASP A 422 27.62 10.75 6.85
N THR A 423 28.24 11.14 5.73
CA THR A 423 27.67 12.11 4.79
C THR A 423 26.40 11.62 4.09
N ARG A 424 26.11 10.31 4.11
CA ARG A 424 24.83 9.75 3.63
C ARG A 424 23.64 10.21 4.49
N VAL A 425 23.88 10.64 5.73
CA VAL A 425 22.87 11.29 6.57
C VAL A 425 22.80 12.78 6.20
N GLY A 426 22.12 13.08 5.10
CA GLY A 426 21.95 14.43 4.60
C GLY A 426 20.62 14.63 3.92
N PHE A 427 20.10 15.86 3.98
CA PHE A 427 18.80 16.26 3.48
C PHE A 427 18.97 17.48 2.57
N VAL A 428 18.33 17.46 1.39
CA VAL A 428 18.35 18.60 0.46
C VAL A 428 17.44 19.71 1.02
N PRO A 429 17.89 20.97 1.15
CA PRO A 429 17.07 22.08 1.64
C PRO A 429 15.77 22.24 0.84
N VAL A 430 14.66 22.58 1.54
CA VAL A 430 13.32 22.68 0.93
C VAL A 430 13.25 23.78 -0.15
N ASP A 431 14.09 24.81 -0.06
CA ASP A 431 14.24 25.89 -1.02
C ASP A 431 15.30 25.63 -2.13
N GLU A 432 16.09 24.57 -2.02
CA GLU A 432 16.98 24.07 -3.08
C GLU A 432 16.38 22.87 -3.85
N MET A 433 15.45 22.14 -3.23
CA MET A 433 14.75 20.99 -3.82
C MET A 433 14.16 21.30 -5.20
N SER A 434 14.35 20.37 -6.15
CA SER A 434 13.77 20.46 -7.50
C SER A 434 12.48 19.68 -7.60
N TYR A 435 11.53 20.19 -8.39
CA TYR A 435 10.24 19.58 -8.68
C TYR A 435 10.12 19.28 -10.20
N PRO A 436 10.77 18.21 -10.71
CA PRO A 436 10.74 17.86 -12.12
C PRO A 436 9.31 17.66 -12.62
N PHE A 437 9.01 18.28 -13.77
CA PHE A 437 7.69 18.19 -14.42
C PHE A 437 6.51 18.57 -13.51
N ALA A 438 6.73 19.48 -12.54
CA ALA A 438 5.71 19.85 -11.54
C ALA A 438 4.37 20.29 -12.14
N PHE A 439 4.39 21.11 -13.20
CA PHE A 439 3.17 21.66 -13.81
C PHE A 439 2.25 20.58 -14.36
N GLU A 440 2.77 19.59 -15.10
CA GLU A 440 1.98 18.47 -15.62
C GLU A 440 1.55 17.51 -14.51
N ARG A 441 2.47 17.15 -13.60
CA ARG A 441 2.24 16.20 -12.50
C ARG A 441 1.23 16.71 -11.47
N ILE A 442 1.14 18.01 -11.24
CA ILE A 442 0.10 18.62 -10.42
C ILE A 442 -1.21 18.74 -11.21
N ALA A 443 -1.17 19.23 -12.46
CA ALA A 443 -2.37 19.49 -13.25
C ALA A 443 -3.22 18.22 -13.50
N GLN A 444 -2.56 17.08 -13.78
CA GLN A 444 -3.24 15.80 -14.05
C GLN A 444 -4.05 15.25 -12.87
N ASN A 445 -3.68 15.57 -11.61
CA ASN A 445 -4.44 15.08 -10.44
C ASN A 445 -5.88 15.61 -10.48
N PHE A 446 -6.05 16.91 -10.73
CA PHE A 446 -7.36 17.57 -10.77
C PHE A 446 -8.18 17.24 -12.03
N ASP A 447 -7.72 16.32 -12.88
CA ASP A 447 -8.57 15.76 -13.92
C ASP A 447 -9.49 14.67 -13.35
N ASP A 448 -9.11 13.94 -12.30
CA ASP A 448 -10.04 13.03 -11.60
C ASP A 448 -10.87 13.75 -10.52
N PRO A 449 -12.21 13.65 -10.53
CA PRO A 449 -13.09 14.18 -9.48
C PRO A 449 -12.87 13.66 -8.06
N ARG A 450 -12.11 12.57 -7.88
CA ARG A 450 -11.76 12.03 -6.54
C ARG A 450 -10.62 12.78 -5.87
N THR A 451 -9.91 13.65 -6.57
CA THR A 451 -8.89 14.54 -5.99
C THR A 451 -9.53 15.51 -4.99
N GLY A 452 -8.79 15.81 -3.91
CA GLY A 452 -9.22 16.76 -2.88
C GLY A 452 -9.47 18.17 -3.42
N ASP A 453 -10.08 19.01 -2.58
CA ASP A 453 -10.29 20.43 -2.89
C ASP A 453 -8.94 21.17 -2.88
N PHE A 454 -7.95 20.64 -2.15
CA PHE A 454 -6.54 20.92 -2.36
C PHE A 454 -5.63 19.73 -2.04
N LEU A 455 -4.45 19.72 -2.66
CA LEU A 455 -3.33 18.85 -2.33
C LEU A 455 -2.41 19.56 -1.33
N ALA A 456 -2.03 18.86 -0.25
CA ALA A 456 -1.08 19.36 0.74
C ALA A 456 0.24 18.59 0.61
N MET A 457 1.34 19.30 0.37
CA MET A 457 2.67 18.72 0.29
C MET A 457 3.47 19.04 1.56
N PRO A 458 3.80 18.04 2.39
CA PRO A 458 4.77 18.20 3.47
C PRO A 458 6.08 18.78 2.95
N ALA A 459 6.85 19.40 3.84
CA ALA A 459 8.24 19.71 3.56
C ALA A 459 9.01 18.43 3.23
N SER A 460 9.99 18.55 2.32
CA SER A 460 10.96 17.49 2.06
C SER A 460 11.57 17.03 3.38
N TYR A 461 11.95 15.74 3.46
CA TYR A 461 12.46 15.09 4.68
C TYR A 461 11.62 15.26 5.97
N ALA A 462 10.34 15.67 5.87
CA ALA A 462 9.45 15.92 7.01
C ALA A 462 8.11 15.13 6.96
N LYS A 463 8.09 13.98 6.25
CA LYS A 463 6.95 13.05 6.23
C LYS A 463 7.00 11.99 7.35
N GLY A 464 8.16 11.84 8.01
CA GLY A 464 8.38 10.87 9.11
C GLY A 464 8.69 9.44 8.64
N GLY A 465 9.13 8.59 9.56
CA GLY A 465 9.77 7.29 9.26
C GLY A 465 11.28 7.42 9.14
N ILE A 466 11.97 6.40 8.60
CA ILE A 466 13.40 6.49 8.26
C ILE A 466 13.55 6.88 6.79
N GLY A 467 13.03 6.07 5.87
CA GLY A 467 12.78 6.50 4.48
C GLY A 467 11.30 6.77 4.25
N ASN A 468 10.97 7.66 3.31
CA ASN A 468 9.61 7.84 2.82
C ASN A 468 9.58 8.32 1.36
N HIS A 469 8.42 8.14 0.72
CA HIS A 469 8.14 8.44 -0.69
C HIS A 469 6.84 9.27 -0.84
N GLY A 470 6.38 9.58 -2.06
CA GLY A 470 5.14 10.33 -2.31
C GLY A 470 5.28 11.84 -2.59
N HIS A 471 6.41 12.46 -2.26
CA HIS A 471 6.66 13.89 -2.46
C HIS A 471 7.04 14.23 -3.91
N LEU A 472 6.58 15.39 -4.41
CA LEU A 472 6.80 15.88 -5.79
C LEU A 472 8.29 16.05 -6.16
N GLY A 473 9.16 16.23 -5.15
CA GLY A 473 10.58 16.52 -5.31
C GLY A 473 11.40 15.36 -5.88
N SER A 474 12.51 15.70 -6.55
CA SER A 474 13.25 14.79 -7.43
C SER A 474 13.92 13.58 -6.79
N LEU A 475 14.07 13.50 -5.46
CA LEU A 475 14.60 12.30 -4.79
C LEU A 475 13.54 11.20 -4.72
N GLN A 476 12.39 11.49 -4.11
CA GLN A 476 11.25 10.57 -4.02
C GLN A 476 10.56 10.31 -5.38
N SER A 477 10.80 11.17 -6.37
CA SER A 477 10.12 11.12 -7.67
C SER A 477 10.93 10.48 -8.82
N ARG A 478 12.14 9.95 -8.58
CA ARG A 478 13.06 9.50 -9.63
C ARG A 478 13.38 8.00 -9.55
N SER A 479 12.68 7.22 -10.36
CA SER A 479 12.91 5.80 -10.57
C SER A 479 14.09 5.54 -11.51
N PRO A 480 14.89 4.47 -11.34
CA PRO A 480 15.84 4.02 -12.36
C PRO A 480 15.14 3.69 -13.68
N LEU A 481 15.88 3.75 -14.79
CA LEU A 481 15.40 3.26 -16.08
C LEU A 481 16.55 2.63 -16.87
N PHE A 482 16.59 1.30 -16.86
CA PHE A 482 17.50 0.47 -17.66
C PHE A 482 16.69 -0.21 -18.76
N ILE A 483 17.18 -0.20 -20.00
CA ILE A 483 16.49 -0.78 -21.16
C ILE A 483 17.50 -1.62 -21.94
N SER A 484 17.16 -2.87 -22.22
CA SER A 484 18.07 -3.88 -22.76
C SER A 484 17.36 -4.81 -23.76
N GLY A 485 18.10 -5.39 -24.71
CA GLY A 485 17.55 -6.38 -25.66
C GLY A 485 17.62 -5.95 -27.14
N PRO A 486 16.81 -6.56 -28.03
CA PRO A 486 16.94 -6.38 -29.47
C PRO A 486 16.67 -4.94 -29.91
N GLY A 487 17.52 -4.42 -30.79
CA GLY A 487 17.37 -3.10 -31.41
C GLY A 487 17.63 -1.88 -30.52
N ILE A 488 17.79 -2.06 -29.21
CA ILE A 488 18.15 -1.03 -28.24
C ILE A 488 19.61 -0.59 -28.46
N ARG A 489 19.92 0.71 -28.25
CA ARG A 489 21.30 1.22 -28.30
C ARG A 489 22.11 0.74 -27.11
N ASN A 490 23.42 0.58 -27.32
CA ASN A 490 24.42 0.22 -26.32
C ASN A 490 25.76 0.92 -26.63
N ALA A 491 26.80 0.71 -25.81
CA ALA A 491 28.07 1.40 -26.00
C ALA A 491 28.73 1.16 -27.38
N ALA A 492 28.50 0.00 -28.00
CA ALA A 492 28.96 -0.31 -29.36
C ALA A 492 28.16 0.40 -30.47
N SER A 493 27.04 1.04 -30.13
CA SER A 493 26.16 1.83 -30.99
C SER A 493 25.89 3.24 -30.43
N ALA A 494 26.83 3.75 -29.62
CA ALA A 494 26.77 5.08 -29.03
C ALA A 494 26.75 6.19 -30.11
N PRO A 495 25.96 7.27 -29.92
CA PRO A 495 25.90 8.41 -30.84
C PRO A 495 27.10 9.36 -30.66
N ASP A 496 27.28 10.30 -31.58
CA ASP A 496 28.21 11.43 -31.42
C ASP A 496 27.75 12.44 -30.34
N SER A 497 26.51 12.35 -29.83
CA SER A 497 25.93 13.30 -28.85
C SER A 497 24.69 12.76 -28.13
N GLY A 498 24.44 13.22 -26.90
CA GLY A 498 23.22 12.92 -26.13
C GLY A 498 23.27 11.63 -25.30
N ALA A 499 24.41 10.95 -25.29
CA ALA A 499 24.70 9.85 -24.39
C ALA A 499 26.21 9.75 -24.15
N THR A 500 26.60 9.22 -22.99
CA THR A 500 27.99 9.02 -22.56
C THR A 500 28.27 7.54 -22.42
N VAL A 501 29.44 7.09 -22.90
CA VAL A 501 29.93 5.73 -22.66
C VAL A 501 30.79 5.73 -21.39
N HIS A 502 30.46 4.84 -20.44
CA HIS A 502 31.21 4.64 -19.19
C HIS A 502 31.91 3.28 -19.20
N GLN A 503 33.19 3.26 -18.82
CA GLN A 503 33.99 2.03 -18.82
C GLN A 503 33.91 1.32 -17.47
N LEU A 504 33.30 0.13 -17.44
CA LEU A 504 33.31 -0.75 -16.28
C LEU A 504 34.65 -1.48 -16.18
N LEU A 505 35.11 -1.79 -14.96
CA LEU A 505 36.39 -2.53 -14.76
C LEU A 505 36.32 -3.94 -15.34
N ASP A 506 35.31 -4.69 -14.92
CA ASP A 506 35.10 -6.10 -15.25
C ASP A 506 33.69 -6.26 -15.87
N GLY A 507 33.50 -5.63 -17.03
CA GLY A 507 32.24 -5.67 -17.75
C GLY A 507 32.33 -5.11 -19.18
N PRO A 508 31.25 -5.23 -19.96
CA PRO A 508 31.06 -4.46 -21.19
C PRO A 508 30.90 -2.97 -20.87
N ASP A 509 31.37 -2.08 -21.75
CA ASP A 509 31.15 -0.64 -21.61
C ASP A 509 29.63 -0.33 -21.54
N ALA A 510 29.23 0.57 -20.64
CA ALA A 510 27.84 0.96 -20.41
C ALA A 510 27.46 2.22 -21.21
N LEU A 511 26.26 2.27 -21.78
CA LEU A 511 25.70 3.49 -22.39
C LEU A 511 24.75 4.19 -21.43
N LEU A 512 25.04 5.44 -21.10
CA LEU A 512 24.20 6.31 -20.29
C LEU A 512 23.57 7.40 -21.16
N VAL A 513 22.25 7.42 -21.27
CA VAL A 513 21.51 8.52 -21.90
C VAL A 513 21.52 9.71 -20.94
N ASP A 514 22.04 10.84 -21.40
CA ASP A 514 22.19 12.06 -20.60
C ASP A 514 20.94 12.97 -20.75
N ASP A 515 19.77 12.35 -20.59
CA ASP A 515 18.44 12.95 -20.67
C ASP A 515 17.53 12.32 -19.58
N VAL A 516 16.27 12.74 -19.50
CA VAL A 516 15.28 12.29 -18.52
C VAL A 516 14.02 11.73 -19.22
N ALA A 517 13.50 10.60 -18.71
CA ALA A 517 12.21 10.06 -19.15
C ALA A 517 11.08 10.42 -18.16
N ARG A 518 9.83 10.24 -18.57
CA ARG A 518 8.67 10.08 -17.65
C ARG A 518 8.35 8.61 -17.50
N ILE A 519 7.77 8.19 -16.37
CA ILE A 519 7.33 6.81 -16.18
C ILE A 519 6.28 6.40 -17.24
N VAL A 520 5.40 7.34 -17.63
CA VAL A 520 4.39 7.15 -18.68
C VAL A 520 4.98 6.93 -20.09
N ASP A 521 6.24 7.32 -20.34
CA ASP A 521 6.89 7.11 -21.65
C ASP A 521 7.24 5.62 -21.88
N ILE A 522 7.25 4.78 -20.84
CA ILE A 522 7.73 3.39 -20.89
C ILE A 522 6.74 2.48 -21.63
N ALA A 523 5.45 2.50 -21.26
CA ALA A 523 4.43 1.67 -21.91
C ALA A 523 4.32 1.87 -23.44
N PRO A 524 4.20 3.11 -23.99
CA PRO A 524 4.17 3.31 -25.43
C PRO A 524 5.50 2.96 -26.12
N THR A 525 6.64 3.07 -25.42
CA THR A 525 7.95 2.63 -25.95
C THR A 525 8.01 1.12 -26.12
N ILE A 526 7.49 0.35 -25.16
CA ILE A 526 7.38 -1.11 -25.26
C ILE A 526 6.34 -1.50 -26.32
N ALA A 527 5.20 -0.79 -26.38
CA ALA A 527 4.17 -1.03 -27.39
C ALA A 527 4.71 -0.86 -28.82
N ALA A 528 5.51 0.19 -29.05
CA ALA A 528 6.22 0.41 -30.31
C ALA A 528 7.21 -0.72 -30.62
N ALA A 529 8.03 -1.14 -29.63
CA ALA A 529 9.00 -2.22 -29.81
C ALA A 529 8.36 -3.60 -30.10
N LEU A 530 7.20 -3.89 -29.51
CA LEU A 530 6.41 -5.11 -29.74
C LEU A 530 5.62 -5.08 -31.06
N GLY A 531 5.50 -3.94 -31.74
CA GLY A 531 4.63 -3.79 -32.91
C GLY A 531 3.14 -3.86 -32.57
N ILE A 532 2.73 -3.33 -31.41
CA ILE A 532 1.31 -3.19 -31.04
C ILE A 532 0.59 -2.31 -32.07
N ALA A 533 -0.65 -2.69 -32.41
CA ALA A 533 -1.45 -1.93 -33.35
C ALA A 533 -1.85 -0.57 -32.77
N LYS A 534 -1.68 0.49 -33.55
CA LYS A 534 -2.17 1.83 -33.17
C LYS A 534 -3.70 1.88 -33.11
N THR A 535 -4.24 2.80 -32.31
CA THR A 535 -5.65 2.97 -32.00
C THR A 535 -6.03 4.46 -31.95
N THR A 536 -7.33 4.73 -31.94
CA THR A 536 -7.85 6.06 -31.56
C THR A 536 -7.89 6.20 -30.04
N GLY A 537 -7.50 7.36 -29.53
CA GLY A 537 -7.37 7.63 -28.10
C GLY A 537 -6.96 9.08 -27.79
N VAL A 538 -6.43 9.30 -26.59
CA VAL A 538 -5.81 10.57 -26.16
C VAL A 538 -4.29 10.51 -26.33
N GLY A 539 -3.68 11.56 -26.89
CA GLY A 539 -2.24 11.68 -27.10
C GLY A 539 -1.51 12.59 -26.09
N PRO A 540 -0.16 12.57 -26.09
CA PRO A 540 0.67 13.29 -25.13
C PRO A 540 0.61 14.82 -25.26
N ASP A 541 0.08 15.31 -26.38
CA ASP A 541 -0.21 16.71 -26.66
C ASP A 541 -1.51 17.21 -26.00
N GLY A 542 -2.27 16.34 -25.32
CA GLY A 542 -3.54 16.67 -24.68
C GLY A 542 -4.71 16.75 -25.68
N ARG A 543 -4.62 16.04 -26.81
CA ARG A 543 -5.63 16.00 -27.87
C ARG A 543 -6.10 14.58 -28.19
N PHE A 544 -7.24 14.48 -28.88
CA PHE A 544 -7.66 13.22 -29.50
C PHE A 544 -6.76 12.89 -30.71
N SER A 545 -6.27 11.66 -30.78
CA SER A 545 -5.35 11.17 -31.80
C SER A 545 -5.79 9.82 -32.35
N ASP A 546 -5.54 9.55 -33.64
CA ASP A 546 -5.68 8.24 -34.28
C ASP A 546 -4.33 7.53 -34.50
N ASP A 547 -3.24 8.08 -33.94
CA ASP A 547 -1.86 7.60 -34.13
C ASP A 547 -1.16 7.19 -32.80
N VAL A 548 -1.94 6.88 -31.75
CA VAL A 548 -1.45 6.41 -30.43
C VAL A 548 -1.43 4.88 -30.31
N TYR A 549 -0.61 4.33 -29.42
CA TYR A 549 -0.54 2.89 -29.15
C TYR A 549 -1.54 2.41 -28.09
N LEU A 550 -1.93 3.29 -27.17
CA LEU A 550 -2.80 3.03 -26.02
C LEU A 550 -4.01 3.99 -26.06
N LYS A 551 -5.17 3.58 -25.54
CA LYS A 551 -6.41 4.39 -25.61
C LYS A 551 -6.30 5.75 -24.87
N TRP A 552 -5.48 5.83 -23.84
CA TRP A 552 -4.96 7.09 -23.30
C TRP A 552 -3.44 6.96 -23.19
N GLN A 553 -2.70 7.93 -23.72
CA GLN A 553 -1.25 7.86 -23.82
C GLN A 553 -0.63 9.24 -23.54
N ASP A 554 -0.35 9.54 -22.27
CA ASP A 554 0.36 10.77 -21.87
C ASP A 554 1.86 10.71 -22.17
N GLY A 555 2.41 9.50 -22.26
CA GLY A 555 3.81 9.29 -22.62
C GLY A 555 4.10 9.43 -24.12
N ARG A 556 5.33 9.85 -24.43
CA ARG A 556 5.90 9.74 -25.79
C ARG A 556 6.59 8.38 -25.95
N VAL A 557 6.79 7.96 -27.21
CA VAL A 557 7.78 6.92 -27.49
C VAL A 557 9.18 7.51 -27.31
N LEU A 558 10.02 6.83 -26.54
CA LEU A 558 11.43 7.16 -26.34
C LEU A 558 12.23 6.73 -27.58
N GLN A 559 12.06 7.43 -28.72
CA GLN A 559 12.76 7.15 -29.97
C GLN A 559 14.27 6.97 -29.77
N GLU A 560 14.86 7.73 -28.86
CA GLU A 560 16.28 7.71 -28.52
C GLU A 560 16.76 6.43 -27.81
N VAL A 561 15.90 5.47 -27.46
CA VAL A 561 16.39 4.16 -26.97
C VAL A 561 16.79 3.23 -28.11
N PHE A 562 16.30 3.48 -29.33
CA PHE A 562 16.46 2.58 -30.47
C PHE A 562 17.66 2.93 -31.36
N THR A 563 18.26 1.91 -31.95
CA THR A 563 19.18 2.05 -33.09
C THR A 563 18.43 2.54 -34.34
N GLU A 564 19.13 3.16 -35.29
CA GLU A 564 18.50 3.67 -36.53
C GLU A 564 17.74 2.58 -37.32
N GLU A 565 18.25 1.34 -37.34
CA GLU A 565 17.58 0.20 -37.98
C GLU A 565 16.30 -0.21 -37.23
N ALA A 566 16.35 -0.25 -35.90
CA ALA A 566 15.19 -0.59 -35.08
C ALA A 566 14.11 0.49 -35.17
N TRP A 567 14.49 1.77 -35.15
CA TRP A 567 13.55 2.86 -35.34
C TRP A 567 12.90 2.83 -36.73
N ALA A 568 13.66 2.54 -37.79
CA ALA A 568 13.12 2.38 -39.13
C ALA A 568 12.11 1.22 -39.23
N LYS A 569 12.26 0.14 -38.47
CA LYS A 569 11.26 -0.95 -38.37
C LYS A 569 9.98 -0.46 -37.69
N ILE A 570 10.09 0.19 -36.54
CA ILE A 570 8.95 0.78 -35.81
C ILE A 570 8.16 1.74 -36.72
N GLN A 571 8.86 2.61 -37.47
CA GLN A 571 8.23 3.54 -38.42
C GLN A 571 7.52 2.84 -39.61
N ASN A 572 7.89 1.61 -39.94
CA ASN A 572 7.20 0.78 -40.95
C ASN A 572 6.08 -0.10 -40.35
N GLY A 573 5.87 -0.08 -39.02
CA GLY A 573 4.97 -0.99 -38.32
C GLY A 573 5.51 -2.41 -38.15
N GLU A 574 6.83 -2.59 -38.26
CA GLU A 574 7.51 -3.87 -38.01
C GLU A 574 8.00 -3.95 -36.54
N PRO A 575 7.76 -5.08 -35.84
CA PRO A 575 8.24 -5.25 -34.47
C PRO A 575 9.78 -5.36 -34.40
N VAL A 576 10.32 -4.92 -33.28
CA VAL A 576 11.76 -4.98 -32.95
C VAL A 576 12.05 -6.10 -31.94
N ALA A 577 11.12 -6.35 -31.01
CA ALA A 577 11.18 -7.43 -30.05
C ALA A 577 10.01 -8.42 -30.25
N GLU A 578 10.23 -9.72 -30.00
CA GLU A 578 9.12 -10.68 -29.96
C GLU A 578 8.35 -10.61 -28.64
N ARG A 579 9.06 -10.27 -27.55
CA ARG A 579 8.58 -10.28 -26.16
C ARG A 579 9.11 -9.05 -25.42
N ALA A 580 8.40 -8.65 -24.37
CA ALA A 580 8.87 -7.62 -23.46
C ALA A 580 8.62 -8.01 -21.99
N ILE A 581 9.56 -7.65 -21.11
CA ILE A 581 9.45 -7.82 -19.67
C ILE A 581 9.72 -6.47 -19.00
N ILE A 582 8.77 -6.00 -18.20
CA ILE A 582 9.01 -4.95 -17.20
C ILE A 582 9.35 -5.66 -15.89
N ILE A 583 10.47 -5.28 -15.29
CA ILE A 583 10.87 -5.66 -13.94
C ILE A 583 10.81 -4.39 -13.09
N VAL A 584 9.96 -4.37 -12.08
CA VAL A 584 9.88 -3.28 -11.11
C VAL A 584 10.55 -3.72 -9.83
N ASN A 585 11.49 -2.91 -9.35
CA ASN A 585 12.01 -3.00 -8.00
C ASN A 585 11.37 -1.85 -7.22
N ASP A 586 10.30 -2.12 -6.48
CA ASP A 586 9.47 -1.18 -5.70
C ASP A 586 10.36 -0.21 -4.90
N GLY A 587 10.15 1.10 -4.98
CA GLY A 587 10.92 2.13 -4.27
C GLY A 587 12.44 2.25 -4.53
N LEU A 588 13.04 1.44 -5.41
CA LEU A 588 14.49 1.43 -5.68
C LEU A 588 14.97 2.80 -6.23
N THR A 589 15.89 3.43 -5.50
CA THR A 589 16.34 4.80 -5.78
C THR A 589 17.37 4.89 -6.91
N ASN A 590 17.07 5.66 -7.96
CA ASN A 590 17.90 5.80 -9.18
C ASN A 590 19.38 6.09 -8.91
N ILE A 591 19.67 7.06 -8.03
CA ILE A 591 21.05 7.52 -7.81
C ILE A 591 21.91 6.45 -7.13
N GLU A 592 21.33 5.64 -6.23
CA GLU A 592 22.06 4.59 -5.52
C GLU A 592 22.38 3.43 -6.47
N ILE A 593 21.39 2.91 -7.20
CA ILE A 593 21.64 1.79 -8.12
C ILE A 593 22.56 2.17 -9.28
N LEU A 594 22.49 3.40 -9.80
CA LEU A 594 23.45 3.88 -10.80
C LEU A 594 24.84 4.13 -10.21
N TYR A 595 24.95 4.62 -8.98
CA TYR A 595 26.25 4.73 -8.30
C TYR A 595 26.91 3.35 -8.19
N GLN A 596 26.18 2.32 -7.73
CA GLN A 596 26.70 0.97 -7.58
C GLN A 596 27.04 0.32 -8.94
N ALA A 597 26.12 0.33 -9.91
CA ALA A 597 26.30 -0.28 -11.24
C ALA A 597 27.29 0.46 -12.17
N LEU A 598 27.86 1.59 -11.71
CA LEU A 598 28.94 2.32 -12.39
C LEU A 598 30.23 2.37 -11.53
N SER A 599 30.19 1.80 -10.32
CA SER A 599 31.28 1.80 -9.35
C SER A 599 32.43 0.89 -9.77
N GLN A 600 33.54 1.03 -9.05
CA GLN A 600 34.71 0.13 -9.11
C GLN A 600 34.92 -0.63 -7.79
N ASP A 601 33.94 -0.55 -6.89
CA ASP A 601 33.97 -1.15 -5.56
C ASP A 601 33.49 -2.62 -5.61
N PRO A 602 34.32 -3.60 -5.19
CA PRO A 602 33.95 -5.01 -5.18
C PRO A 602 32.95 -5.39 -4.07
N GLU A 603 32.53 -4.45 -3.20
CA GLU A 603 31.50 -4.70 -2.17
C GLU A 603 30.05 -4.58 -2.68
N PHE A 604 29.83 -4.27 -3.96
CA PHE A 604 28.51 -4.29 -4.61
C PHE A 604 28.36 -5.49 -5.56
N ASP A 605 27.47 -6.44 -5.24
CA ASP A 605 27.07 -7.50 -6.18
C ASP A 605 26.01 -6.99 -7.16
N VAL A 606 26.48 -6.43 -8.29
CA VAL A 606 25.66 -5.84 -9.35
C VAL A 606 25.96 -6.43 -10.75
N ASP A 607 26.49 -7.67 -10.80
CA ASP A 607 26.92 -8.33 -12.04
C ASP A 607 25.84 -8.40 -13.12
N THR A 608 24.57 -8.51 -12.73
CA THR A 608 23.46 -8.64 -13.67
C THR A 608 22.99 -7.28 -14.20
N TYR A 609 23.16 -6.20 -13.44
CA TYR A 609 23.03 -4.84 -13.97
C TYR A 609 24.09 -4.56 -15.04
N HIS A 610 25.34 -5.00 -14.85
CA HIS A 610 26.38 -4.91 -15.89
C HIS A 610 26.02 -5.71 -17.16
N ARG A 611 25.39 -6.88 -17.02
CA ARG A 611 24.89 -7.69 -18.16
C ARG A 611 23.76 -6.98 -18.92
N LEU A 612 22.85 -6.29 -18.21
CA LEU A 612 21.78 -5.49 -18.83
C LEU A 612 22.34 -4.28 -19.58
N LEU A 613 23.27 -3.54 -18.96
CA LEU A 613 23.94 -2.37 -19.55
C LEU A 613 24.75 -2.73 -20.81
N GLY A 614 25.48 -3.85 -20.83
CA GLY A 614 26.21 -4.29 -22.03
C GLY A 614 25.33 -4.64 -23.22
N ARG A 615 24.05 -4.98 -22.95
CA ARG A 615 23.03 -5.34 -23.94
C ARG A 615 22.04 -4.18 -24.20
N GLY A 616 22.34 -2.97 -23.73
CA GLY A 616 21.43 -1.84 -23.78
C GLY A 616 21.99 -0.55 -23.17
N LEU A 617 21.15 0.16 -22.42
CA LEU A 617 21.43 1.48 -21.87
C LEU A 617 20.72 1.70 -20.52
N ALA A 618 21.09 2.77 -19.83
CA ALA A 618 20.28 3.37 -18.78
C ALA A 618 20.16 4.88 -18.98
N TYR A 619 19.09 5.50 -18.47
CA TYR A 619 19.00 6.95 -18.34
C TYR A 619 19.73 7.39 -17.08
N ARG A 620 20.72 8.29 -17.18
CA ARG A 620 21.45 8.81 -16.00
C ARG A 620 20.50 9.41 -14.97
N TYR A 621 19.48 10.10 -15.46
CA TYR A 621 18.49 10.80 -14.66
C TYR A 621 17.21 9.97 -14.45
N GLY A 622 17.23 8.68 -14.81
CA GLY A 622 16.12 7.75 -14.65
C GLY A 622 14.85 8.18 -15.38
N SER A 623 13.71 7.81 -14.79
CA SER A 623 12.39 8.33 -15.17
C SER A 623 11.74 9.07 -13.99
N ILE A 624 11.00 10.15 -14.28
CA ILE A 624 10.20 10.87 -13.30
C ILE A 624 8.81 10.25 -13.23
N THR A 625 8.40 9.87 -12.03
CA THR A 625 7.13 9.18 -11.78
C THR A 625 5.96 10.14 -11.53
N ASN A 626 4.79 9.59 -11.22
CA ASN A 626 3.57 10.34 -10.91
C ASN A 626 3.73 11.27 -9.68
N TYR A 627 2.81 12.21 -9.47
CA TYR A 627 2.62 12.88 -8.17
C TYR A 627 1.21 12.56 -7.66
N PRO A 628 1.04 12.05 -6.43
CA PRO A 628 2.08 11.59 -5.51
C PRO A 628 2.90 10.42 -6.07
N SER A 629 4.19 10.37 -5.72
CA SER A 629 5.11 9.28 -6.09
C SER A 629 4.94 8.08 -5.14
N ASN A 630 3.77 7.45 -5.24
CA ASN A 630 3.32 6.32 -4.42
C ASN A 630 3.10 5.07 -5.29
N THR A 631 3.12 3.90 -4.69
CA THR A 631 3.09 2.58 -5.34
C THR A 631 1.97 2.40 -6.36
N TYR A 632 0.71 2.44 -5.91
CA TYR A 632 -0.46 2.17 -6.75
C TYR A 632 -0.69 3.17 -7.89
N PRO A 633 -0.51 4.50 -7.74
CA PRO A 633 -0.53 5.39 -8.90
C PRO A 633 0.64 5.10 -9.87
N SER A 634 1.84 4.85 -9.35
CA SER A 634 3.05 4.77 -10.17
C SER A 634 3.15 3.47 -10.98
N HIS A 635 2.83 2.32 -10.39
CA HIS A 635 2.76 1.03 -11.10
C HIS A 635 1.73 1.04 -12.23
N ASN A 636 0.59 1.71 -12.03
CA ASN A 636 -0.45 1.79 -13.06
C ASN A 636 -0.11 2.85 -14.11
N SER A 637 0.60 3.93 -13.76
CA SER A 637 1.17 4.86 -14.75
C SER A 637 2.21 4.20 -15.64
N LEU A 638 3.06 3.34 -15.06
CA LEU A 638 4.05 2.51 -15.75
C LEU A 638 3.40 1.48 -16.69
N GLY A 639 2.32 0.83 -16.26
CA GLY A 639 1.62 -0.21 -17.01
C GLY A 639 0.64 0.29 -18.07
N ALA A 640 0.09 1.51 -17.93
CA ALA A 640 -0.90 2.08 -18.84
C ALA A 640 -0.41 3.29 -19.67
N GLY A 641 0.77 3.85 -19.39
CA GLY A 641 1.31 5.00 -20.16
C GLY A 641 0.50 6.29 -20.02
N ALA A 642 -0.31 6.37 -18.95
CA ALA A 642 -1.18 7.49 -18.62
C ALA A 642 -0.93 7.93 -17.16
N TRP A 643 -1.22 9.17 -16.79
CA TRP A 643 -1.03 9.66 -15.43
C TRP A 643 -2.16 9.23 -14.47
N ALA A 644 -1.96 9.40 -13.16
CA ALA A 644 -2.84 8.84 -12.13
C ALA A 644 -4.27 9.38 -12.11
N GLY A 645 -4.47 10.66 -12.42
CA GLY A 645 -5.81 11.25 -12.62
C GLY A 645 -6.48 10.86 -13.93
N HIS A 646 -5.73 10.28 -14.88
CA HIS A 646 -6.27 9.77 -16.14
C HIS A 646 -6.58 8.26 -16.10
N HIS A 647 -5.76 7.46 -15.40
CA HIS A 647 -6.04 6.05 -15.15
C HIS A 647 -6.90 5.80 -13.90
N GLY A 648 -7.15 6.82 -13.09
CA GLY A 648 -8.14 6.81 -12.01
C GLY A 648 -7.73 6.08 -10.73
N ILE A 649 -6.43 5.95 -10.46
CA ILE A 649 -5.90 5.49 -9.17
C ILE A 649 -4.93 6.58 -8.72
N ILE A 650 -5.47 7.63 -8.10
CA ILE A 650 -4.75 8.88 -7.85
C ILE A 650 -3.70 8.80 -6.74
N ASP A 651 -3.84 7.85 -5.82
CA ASP A 651 -2.99 7.67 -4.64
C ASP A 651 -3.08 6.22 -4.12
N ASN A 652 -2.21 5.84 -3.18
CA ASN A 652 -2.28 4.60 -2.39
C ASN A 652 -3.55 4.52 -1.52
N SER A 653 -4.19 5.65 -1.24
CA SER A 653 -5.52 5.75 -0.61
C SER A 653 -6.21 7.06 -1.00
N PHE A 654 -7.50 7.03 -1.34
CA PHE A 654 -8.25 8.22 -1.74
C PHE A 654 -9.74 8.13 -1.38
N TRP A 655 -10.40 9.28 -1.21
CA TRP A 655 -11.82 9.38 -0.87
C TRP A 655 -12.68 9.41 -2.14
N ILE A 656 -13.71 8.56 -2.21
CA ILE A 656 -14.75 8.64 -3.25
C ILE A 656 -15.95 9.37 -2.67
N ARG A 657 -16.02 10.69 -2.94
CA ARG A 657 -17.15 11.58 -2.59
C ARG A 657 -18.52 10.96 -2.91
N GLU A 658 -18.68 10.39 -4.10
CA GLU A 658 -19.95 9.76 -4.52
C GLU A 658 -20.39 8.63 -3.57
N LYS A 659 -19.46 7.76 -3.14
CA LYS A 659 -19.76 6.56 -2.34
C LYS A 659 -19.76 6.79 -0.84
N GLY A 660 -19.13 7.86 -0.35
CA GLY A 660 -18.90 8.06 1.09
C GLY A 660 -17.86 7.11 1.70
N ILE A 661 -16.89 6.61 0.92
CA ILE A 661 -15.84 5.68 1.38
C ILE A 661 -14.43 6.10 0.97
N THR A 662 -13.44 5.68 1.76
CA THR A 662 -12.02 5.69 1.37
C THR A 662 -11.66 4.34 0.75
N GLU A 663 -11.19 4.34 -0.50
CA GLU A 663 -10.53 3.17 -1.09
C GLU A 663 -9.05 3.19 -0.68
N SER A 664 -8.45 2.02 -0.44
CA SER A 664 -7.05 1.90 0.00
C SER A 664 -6.36 0.70 -0.65
N PRO A 665 -6.14 0.69 -1.98
CA PRO A 665 -5.66 -0.49 -2.68
C PRO A 665 -4.29 -1.01 -2.19
N ILE A 666 -3.44 -0.16 -1.60
CA ILE A 666 -2.19 -0.56 -0.92
C ILE A 666 -2.41 -1.49 0.29
N ARG A 667 -3.60 -1.44 0.91
CA ARG A 667 -4.02 -2.30 2.04
C ARG A 667 -4.80 -3.51 1.58
N ASP A 668 -5.63 -3.34 0.55
CA ASP A 668 -6.47 -4.40 0.01
C ASP A 668 -5.62 -5.44 -0.75
N ILE A 669 -4.60 -4.98 -1.48
CA ILE A 669 -3.55 -5.72 -2.22
C ILE A 669 -4.07 -6.62 -3.36
N PHE A 670 -5.24 -7.23 -3.20
CA PHE A 670 -5.82 -8.21 -4.11
C PHE A 670 -7.13 -7.71 -4.71
N GLU A 671 -7.43 -8.14 -5.94
CA GLU A 671 -8.68 -7.83 -6.65
C GLU A 671 -8.95 -6.31 -6.83
N THR A 672 -7.89 -5.52 -7.00
CA THR A 672 -7.95 -4.04 -7.04
C THR A 672 -8.18 -3.46 -8.44
N GLU A 673 -8.17 -4.27 -9.51
CA GLU A 673 -8.22 -3.79 -10.91
C GLU A 673 -9.46 -2.94 -11.26
N TYR A 674 -10.56 -3.11 -10.51
CA TYR A 674 -11.82 -2.38 -10.71
C TYR A 674 -11.71 -0.86 -10.44
N LEU A 675 -10.66 -0.44 -9.72
CA LEU A 675 -10.36 0.97 -9.50
C LEU A 675 -9.69 1.64 -10.72
N LEU A 676 -9.12 0.85 -11.65
CA LEU A 676 -8.44 1.35 -12.83
C LEU A 676 -9.44 1.64 -13.96
N GLY A 677 -9.55 2.91 -14.30
CA GLY A 677 -10.40 3.41 -15.37
C GLY A 677 -10.55 4.92 -15.31
N SER A 678 -10.53 5.59 -16.46
CA SER A 678 -10.72 7.03 -16.59
C SER A 678 -12.05 7.51 -16.00
N ALA A 679 -12.05 8.70 -15.39
CA ALA A 679 -13.26 9.34 -14.88
C ALA A 679 -14.10 10.03 -15.97
N HIS A 680 -13.75 9.83 -17.24
CA HIS A 680 -14.27 10.61 -18.38
C HIS A 680 -14.97 9.72 -19.42
N PRO A 681 -16.29 9.92 -19.65
CA PRO A 681 -17.03 9.20 -20.67
C PRO A 681 -16.36 9.29 -22.05
N LYS A 682 -16.21 8.13 -22.70
CA LYS A 682 -15.54 7.94 -24.00
C LYS A 682 -14.09 8.43 -24.10
N MET A 683 -13.39 8.57 -22.98
CA MET A 683 -11.93 8.75 -22.96
C MET A 683 -11.29 7.63 -22.12
N PRO A 684 -11.38 6.36 -22.55
CA PRO A 684 -10.91 5.21 -21.79
C PRO A 684 -9.38 5.15 -21.70
N VAL A 685 -8.89 4.63 -20.59
CA VAL A 685 -7.50 4.17 -20.43
C VAL A 685 -7.39 2.68 -20.83
N GLU A 686 -6.20 2.27 -21.29
CA GLU A 686 -5.89 0.89 -21.68
C GLU A 686 -4.54 0.49 -21.12
N THR A 687 -4.42 -0.71 -20.53
CA THR A 687 -3.14 -1.24 -20.06
C THR A 687 -2.32 -1.82 -21.21
N LEU A 688 -1.00 -1.95 -21.02
CA LEU A 688 -0.14 -2.62 -21.98
C LEU A 688 -0.51 -4.11 -22.16
N HIS A 689 -1.08 -4.76 -21.13
CA HIS A 689 -1.66 -6.12 -21.25
C HIS A 689 -2.86 -6.13 -22.20
N GLU A 690 -3.79 -5.18 -22.06
CA GLU A 690 -4.95 -5.04 -22.95
C GLU A 690 -4.55 -4.71 -24.39
N ALA A 691 -3.59 -3.80 -24.58
CA ALA A 691 -3.06 -3.46 -25.91
C ALA A 691 -2.36 -4.65 -26.59
N VAL A 692 -1.72 -5.52 -25.82
CA VAL A 692 -1.16 -6.81 -26.28
C VAL A 692 -2.29 -7.77 -26.68
N VAL A 693 -3.32 -7.95 -25.87
CA VAL A 693 -4.47 -8.80 -26.20
C VAL A 693 -5.20 -8.28 -27.44
N ARG A 694 -5.44 -6.97 -27.53
CA ARG A 694 -6.04 -6.30 -28.71
C ARG A 694 -5.26 -6.51 -30.00
N SER A 695 -3.92 -6.59 -29.91
CA SER A 695 -3.04 -6.73 -31.08
C SER A 695 -2.77 -8.18 -31.50
N PHE A 696 -2.75 -9.11 -30.54
CA PHE A 696 -2.27 -10.48 -30.74
C PHE A 696 -3.28 -11.58 -30.35
N GLY A 697 -4.47 -11.20 -29.89
CA GLY A 697 -5.52 -12.09 -29.40
C GLY A 697 -5.29 -12.58 -27.97
N THR A 698 -6.27 -13.29 -27.41
CA THR A 698 -6.16 -13.93 -26.09
C THR A 698 -5.49 -15.31 -26.16
N LEU A 699 -5.05 -15.82 -25.00
CA LEU A 699 -4.63 -17.20 -24.77
C LEU A 699 -5.61 -18.25 -25.33
N ALA A 700 -6.92 -17.98 -25.29
CA ALA A 700 -7.94 -18.90 -25.78
C ALA A 700 -8.10 -18.91 -27.31
N GLU A 701 -7.71 -17.81 -27.98
CA GLU A 701 -7.91 -17.61 -29.43
C GLU A 701 -6.66 -17.89 -30.26
N THR A 702 -5.51 -17.42 -29.78
CA THR A 702 -4.25 -17.41 -30.54
C THR A 702 -3.08 -18.09 -29.83
N GLY A 703 -3.21 -18.41 -28.54
CA GLY A 703 -2.09 -18.87 -27.71
C GLY A 703 -1.09 -17.76 -27.38
N ASN A 704 -1.52 -16.49 -27.44
CA ASN A 704 -0.81 -15.36 -26.84
C ASN A 704 -0.96 -15.38 -25.30
N LEU A 705 -0.12 -14.65 -24.57
CA LEU A 705 -0.25 -14.53 -23.11
C LEU A 705 0.39 -13.23 -22.63
N ALA A 706 -0.35 -12.45 -21.86
CA ALA A 706 0.12 -11.33 -21.06
C ALA A 706 0.06 -11.68 -19.56
N ALA A 707 1.13 -11.42 -18.82
CA ALA A 707 1.28 -11.80 -17.42
C ALA A 707 1.56 -10.59 -16.51
N SER A 708 0.98 -10.63 -15.30
CA SER A 708 1.17 -9.67 -14.22
C SER A 708 1.47 -10.45 -12.93
N ILE A 709 2.67 -10.25 -12.37
CA ILE A 709 3.23 -11.09 -11.29
C ILE A 709 3.62 -10.20 -10.11
N ASN A 710 2.85 -10.29 -9.03
CA ASN A 710 2.94 -9.44 -7.83
C ASN A 710 2.72 -7.94 -8.13
N GLU A 711 1.96 -7.64 -9.18
CA GLU A 711 1.92 -6.34 -9.85
C GLU A 711 0.55 -5.67 -9.78
N PRO A 712 0.45 -4.43 -9.24
CA PRO A 712 -0.77 -3.62 -9.28
C PRO A 712 -1.31 -3.35 -10.70
N SER A 713 -0.44 -3.29 -11.71
CA SER A 713 -0.87 -3.21 -13.10
C SER A 713 -1.27 -4.59 -13.61
N SER A 714 -2.53 -4.96 -13.37
CA SER A 714 -3.07 -6.31 -13.57
C SER A 714 -4.22 -6.41 -14.59
N ARG A 715 -4.91 -5.31 -14.87
CA ARG A 715 -6.13 -5.27 -15.70
C ARG A 715 -5.85 -5.78 -17.11
N GLY A 716 -6.63 -6.78 -17.54
CA GLY A 716 -6.52 -7.42 -18.85
C GLY A 716 -5.42 -8.47 -19.04
N ALA A 717 -4.54 -8.71 -18.06
CA ALA A 717 -3.60 -9.83 -18.11
C ALA A 717 -4.32 -11.17 -17.92
N GLU A 718 -4.06 -12.21 -18.74
CA GLU A 718 -4.71 -13.51 -18.56
C GLU A 718 -4.14 -14.32 -17.38
N LEU A 719 -2.95 -13.96 -16.91
CA LEU A 719 -2.41 -14.35 -15.60
C LEU A 719 -2.13 -13.09 -14.79
N ALA A 720 -2.78 -12.95 -13.64
CA ALA A 720 -2.59 -11.84 -12.72
C ALA A 720 -2.66 -12.34 -11.27
N THR A 721 -1.53 -12.33 -10.55
CA THR A 721 -1.46 -12.97 -9.22
C THR A 721 -2.28 -12.24 -8.15
N LEU A 722 -2.29 -10.89 -8.19
CA LEU A 722 -3.06 -10.06 -7.25
C LEU A 722 -4.58 -10.16 -7.50
N GLU A 723 -5.01 -10.32 -8.75
CA GLU A 723 -6.40 -10.63 -9.11
C GLU A 723 -6.76 -12.12 -8.90
N LYS A 724 -5.81 -12.92 -8.36
CA LYS A 724 -5.91 -14.39 -8.17
C LYS A 724 -6.26 -15.14 -9.47
N ARG A 725 -5.97 -14.53 -10.63
CA ARG A 725 -6.33 -15.00 -11.97
C ARG A 725 -5.23 -15.89 -12.52
N TYR A 726 -5.55 -17.17 -12.70
CA TYR A 726 -4.63 -18.18 -13.24
C TYR A 726 -5.28 -18.93 -14.42
N PRO A 727 -4.58 -19.08 -15.55
CA PRO A 727 -5.07 -19.88 -16.68
C PRO A 727 -5.35 -21.35 -16.32
N ALA A 728 -6.34 -21.95 -17.01
CA ALA A 728 -6.82 -23.30 -16.70
C ALA A 728 -5.74 -24.39 -16.87
N GLY A 729 -5.38 -25.05 -15.76
CA GLY A 729 -4.33 -26.08 -15.73
C GLY A 729 -2.98 -25.57 -15.21
N PHE A 730 -2.79 -24.25 -15.13
CA PHE A 730 -1.70 -23.67 -14.37
C PHE A 730 -1.91 -23.92 -12.87
N VAL A 731 -0.81 -24.14 -12.16
CA VAL A 731 -0.79 -24.24 -10.69
C VAL A 731 0.43 -23.44 -10.22
N PRO A 732 0.23 -22.38 -9.41
CA PRO A 732 1.33 -21.58 -8.87
C PRO A 732 2.23 -22.42 -7.94
N PRO A 733 3.50 -22.03 -7.76
CA PRO A 733 4.44 -22.77 -6.93
C PRO A 733 4.01 -22.74 -5.45
N SER A 734 3.89 -23.92 -4.83
CA SER A 734 3.45 -24.08 -3.44
C SER A 734 4.61 -23.98 -2.43
N SER A 735 5.47 -22.97 -2.63
CA SER A 735 6.81 -22.76 -2.04
C SER A 735 7.87 -23.85 -2.30
N ALA A 736 9.12 -23.38 -2.41
CA ALA A 736 10.37 -24.14 -2.34
C ALA A 736 11.52 -23.12 -2.23
N ASP A 737 12.68 -23.48 -1.69
CA ASP A 737 13.81 -22.54 -1.55
C ASP A 737 14.70 -22.44 -2.81
N VAL A 738 14.16 -22.85 -3.97
CA VAL A 738 14.91 -23.05 -5.22
C VAL A 738 14.10 -22.75 -6.48
N VAL A 739 14.79 -22.54 -7.60
CA VAL A 739 14.27 -22.61 -8.97
C VAL A 739 15.08 -23.64 -9.76
N THR A 740 14.42 -24.55 -10.47
CA THR A 740 15.08 -25.55 -11.33
C THR A 740 14.90 -25.19 -12.80
N ILE A 741 16.01 -25.12 -13.53
CA ILE A 741 16.06 -24.76 -14.95
C ILE A 741 16.83 -25.86 -15.68
N GLY A 742 16.16 -26.61 -16.56
CA GLY A 742 16.71 -27.79 -17.22
C GLY A 742 17.20 -28.86 -16.22
N LEU A 743 18.52 -29.02 -16.10
CA LEU A 743 19.17 -29.93 -15.14
C LEU A 743 19.82 -29.22 -13.94
N ASN A 744 19.77 -27.89 -13.89
CA ASN A 744 20.39 -27.08 -12.86
C ASN A 744 19.35 -26.64 -11.82
N THR A 745 19.72 -26.61 -10.54
CA THR A 745 18.91 -26.06 -9.47
C THR A 745 19.64 -24.87 -8.85
N TYR A 746 18.98 -23.72 -8.89
CA TYR A 746 19.46 -22.46 -8.35
C TYR A 746 18.81 -22.26 -6.97
N PRO A 747 19.58 -21.99 -5.91
CA PRO A 747 19.00 -21.54 -4.64
C PRO A 747 18.31 -20.19 -4.85
N LEU A 748 17.32 -19.89 -4.01
CA LEU A 748 16.80 -18.53 -3.88
C LEU A 748 17.58 -17.77 -2.80
N PRO A 749 17.63 -16.43 -2.87
CA PRO A 749 18.27 -15.64 -1.82
C PRO A 749 17.60 -15.90 -0.47
N LEU A 750 18.41 -16.03 0.60
CA LEU A 750 17.91 -16.27 1.94
C LEU A 750 16.98 -15.15 2.40
N ALA A 751 15.71 -15.48 2.64
CA ALA A 751 14.70 -14.64 3.27
C ALA A 751 13.87 -15.51 4.23
N ASP A 752 13.40 -14.93 5.34
CA ASP A 752 12.55 -15.61 6.31
C ASP A 752 11.39 -14.71 6.78
N ILE A 753 10.68 -15.07 7.85
CA ILE A 753 9.52 -14.32 8.35
C ILE A 753 9.85 -12.89 8.84
N THR A 754 11.13 -12.57 9.08
CA THR A 754 11.61 -11.21 9.39
C THR A 754 11.95 -10.40 8.13
N ASP A 755 12.00 -11.05 6.97
CA ASP A 755 12.27 -10.49 5.64
C ASP A 755 11.11 -10.79 4.69
N TYR A 756 9.93 -10.27 5.05
CA TYR A 756 8.68 -10.51 4.33
C TYR A 756 8.75 -10.09 2.85
N GLY A 757 9.40 -8.95 2.56
CA GLY A 757 9.66 -8.50 1.19
C GLY A 757 10.51 -9.52 0.41
N GLY A 758 11.61 -10.02 1.00
CA GLY A 758 12.41 -11.07 0.39
C GLY A 758 11.66 -12.39 0.14
N VAL A 759 10.66 -12.72 0.97
CA VAL A 759 9.77 -13.88 0.76
C VAL A 759 8.79 -13.65 -0.40
N LEU A 760 8.18 -12.47 -0.50
CA LEU A 760 7.31 -12.12 -1.64
C LEU A 760 8.08 -12.08 -2.96
N ASP A 761 9.28 -11.54 -2.97
CA ASP A 761 10.15 -11.49 -4.15
C ASP A 761 10.54 -12.90 -4.62
N ASN A 762 10.85 -13.79 -3.67
CA ASN A 762 11.14 -15.18 -3.96
C ASN A 762 9.92 -15.90 -4.58
N ALA A 763 8.71 -15.67 -4.06
CA ALA A 763 7.47 -16.20 -4.64
C ALA A 763 7.18 -15.62 -6.05
N SER A 764 7.51 -14.35 -6.28
CA SER A 764 7.36 -13.66 -7.56
C SER A 764 8.32 -14.22 -8.61
N LEU A 765 9.60 -14.41 -8.26
CA LEU A 765 10.60 -15.07 -9.11
C LEU A 765 10.22 -16.52 -9.42
N GLN A 766 9.73 -17.27 -8.43
CA GLN A 766 9.25 -18.64 -8.67
C GLN A 766 8.05 -18.67 -9.61
N THR A 767 7.13 -17.70 -9.50
CA THR A 767 5.98 -17.58 -10.41
C THR A 767 6.44 -17.22 -11.82
N PHE A 768 7.37 -16.28 -11.97
CA PHE A 768 8.00 -15.95 -13.25
C PHE A 768 8.64 -17.18 -13.91
N ALA A 769 9.55 -17.86 -13.22
CA ALA A 769 10.23 -19.05 -13.74
C ALA A 769 9.23 -20.17 -14.07
N ARG A 770 8.20 -20.35 -13.23
CA ARG A 770 7.12 -21.32 -13.47
C ARG A 770 6.31 -21.02 -14.71
N VAL A 771 5.94 -19.77 -14.96
CA VAL A 771 5.19 -19.36 -16.16
C VAL A 771 6.03 -19.58 -17.43
N PHE A 772 7.29 -19.16 -17.42
CA PHE A 772 8.15 -19.28 -18.60
C PHE A 772 8.51 -20.75 -18.94
N LEU A 773 8.79 -21.58 -17.92
CA LEU A 773 9.17 -22.99 -18.12
C LEU A 773 7.96 -23.95 -18.24
N ASP A 774 6.71 -23.46 -18.18
CA ASP A 774 5.54 -24.34 -18.16
C ASP A 774 5.40 -25.19 -19.43
N HIS A 775 5.75 -24.62 -20.59
CA HIS A 775 5.70 -25.29 -21.89
C HIS A 775 6.65 -26.51 -22.02
N GLU A 776 7.70 -26.61 -21.21
CA GLU A 776 8.60 -27.78 -21.20
C GLU A 776 7.99 -29.00 -20.49
N ARG A 777 6.92 -28.80 -19.70
CA ARG A 777 6.31 -29.87 -18.90
C ARG A 777 5.61 -30.87 -19.82
N ALA A 778 5.91 -32.16 -19.66
CA ALA A 778 5.29 -33.25 -20.41
C ALA A 778 3.84 -33.57 -19.94
N VAL A 779 2.97 -32.56 -19.89
CA VAL A 779 1.55 -32.63 -19.50
C VAL A 779 0.67 -32.01 -20.58
N ALA A 780 -0.64 -32.27 -20.53
CA ALA A 780 -1.60 -31.54 -21.36
C ALA A 780 -1.87 -30.14 -20.79
N ASN A 781 -2.20 -29.19 -21.67
CA ASN A 781 -2.57 -27.80 -21.33
C ASN A 781 -1.47 -27.03 -20.59
N THR A 782 -0.24 -27.09 -21.09
CA THR A 782 0.84 -26.17 -20.65
C THR A 782 0.63 -24.77 -21.20
N LEU A 783 1.14 -23.76 -20.48
CA LEU A 783 1.09 -22.37 -20.94
C LEU A 783 2.16 -22.09 -22.02
N PRO A 784 1.87 -21.20 -23.00
CA PRO A 784 2.91 -20.61 -23.84
C PRO A 784 3.80 -19.67 -23.00
N VAL A 785 5.01 -19.38 -23.49
CA VAL A 785 5.81 -18.29 -22.90
C VAL A 785 5.12 -16.95 -23.17
N PRO A 786 4.95 -16.06 -22.17
CA PRO A 786 4.32 -14.77 -22.35
C PRO A 786 4.95 -13.93 -23.47
N ARG A 787 4.10 -13.14 -24.15
CA ARG A 787 4.53 -12.04 -25.01
C ARG A 787 4.91 -10.82 -24.18
N PHE A 788 4.16 -10.57 -23.13
CA PHE A 788 4.40 -9.46 -22.20
C PHE A 788 4.29 -9.94 -20.76
N THR A 789 5.24 -9.52 -19.93
CA THR A 789 5.24 -9.76 -18.49
C THR A 789 5.58 -8.48 -17.77
N MET A 790 4.85 -8.19 -16.70
CA MET A 790 5.21 -7.20 -15.69
C MET A 790 5.39 -7.96 -14.37
N VAL A 791 6.49 -7.70 -13.64
CA VAL A 791 6.81 -8.40 -12.38
C VAL A 791 7.47 -7.46 -11.36
N ASN A 792 6.94 -7.45 -10.13
CA ASN A 792 7.40 -6.60 -9.03
C ASN A 792 8.26 -7.36 -8.00
N PHE A 793 9.25 -6.67 -7.44
CA PHE A 793 10.04 -7.04 -6.29
C PHE A 793 9.97 -5.92 -5.23
N GLY A 794 9.34 -6.20 -4.08
CA GLY A 794 9.00 -5.24 -3.02
C GLY A 794 10.05 -5.09 -1.91
N SER A 795 11.17 -5.81 -1.96
CA SER A 795 12.16 -5.75 -0.88
C SER A 795 12.94 -4.42 -0.79
N THR A 796 13.12 -3.70 -1.90
CA THR A 796 13.82 -2.41 -1.95
C THR A 796 13.01 -1.27 -1.31
N ASP A 797 11.69 -1.20 -1.49
CA ASP A 797 10.83 -0.28 -0.75
C ASP A 797 10.82 -0.63 0.74
N SER A 798 10.59 -1.91 1.06
CA SER A 798 10.55 -2.42 2.43
C SER A 798 11.80 -2.02 3.24
N ALA A 799 12.99 -2.12 2.62
CA ALA A 799 14.24 -1.73 3.24
C ALA A 799 14.54 -0.23 3.13
N GLY A 800 14.14 0.44 2.04
CA GLY A 800 14.15 1.89 1.92
C GLY A 800 13.37 2.57 3.05
N HIS A 801 12.19 2.06 3.40
CA HIS A 801 11.40 2.55 4.52
C HIS A 801 12.06 2.30 5.90
N ALA A 802 12.63 1.11 6.11
CA ALA A 802 13.19 0.70 7.41
C ALA A 802 14.63 1.20 7.68
N TYR A 803 15.43 1.40 6.63
CA TYR A 803 16.86 1.72 6.69
C TYR A 803 17.24 2.99 5.91
N GLY A 804 16.32 3.60 5.16
CA GLY A 804 16.61 4.73 4.27
C GLY A 804 17.32 4.31 2.98
N PRO A 805 17.25 5.14 1.92
CA PRO A 805 17.75 4.80 0.57
C PRO A 805 19.26 4.57 0.49
N HIS A 806 20.02 4.96 1.52
CA HIS A 806 21.47 4.88 1.58
C HIS A 806 21.98 4.03 2.77
N GLY A 807 21.10 3.26 3.42
CA GLY A 807 21.45 2.41 4.56
C GLY A 807 22.21 1.15 4.13
N ASP A 808 23.10 0.64 4.97
CA ASP A 808 23.98 -0.50 4.60
C ASP A 808 23.19 -1.76 4.20
N GLN A 809 22.02 -1.97 4.83
CA GLN A 809 21.11 -3.07 4.54
C GLN A 809 20.55 -3.00 3.10
N GLU A 810 20.08 -1.81 2.68
CA GLU A 810 19.59 -1.60 1.32
C GLU A 810 20.73 -1.82 0.31
N ARG A 811 21.85 -1.13 0.55
CA ARG A 811 22.99 -1.04 -0.37
C ARG A 811 23.72 -2.37 -0.59
N HIS A 812 23.97 -3.14 0.47
CA HIS A 812 24.84 -4.32 0.40
C HIS A 812 24.10 -5.65 0.58
N VAL A 813 22.86 -5.66 1.09
CA VAL A 813 22.10 -6.90 1.31
C VAL A 813 20.92 -7.00 0.35
N VAL A 814 20.06 -5.98 0.27
CA VAL A 814 18.82 -6.06 -0.52
C VAL A 814 19.08 -5.95 -2.02
N ILE A 815 19.84 -4.94 -2.48
CA ILE A 815 20.21 -4.81 -3.89
C ILE A 815 20.96 -6.05 -4.40
N ALA A 816 21.82 -6.67 -3.57
CA ALA A 816 22.52 -7.91 -3.89
C ALA A 816 21.57 -9.12 -4.04
N ARG A 817 20.58 -9.27 -3.15
CA ARG A 817 19.53 -10.29 -3.28
C ARG A 817 18.67 -10.09 -4.52
N VAL A 818 18.32 -8.85 -4.85
CA VAL A 818 17.62 -8.51 -6.10
C VAL A 818 18.49 -8.85 -7.31
N ASN A 819 19.78 -8.52 -7.29
CA ASN A 819 20.73 -8.90 -8.34
C ASN A 819 20.80 -10.43 -8.54
N GLU A 820 20.79 -11.24 -7.48
CA GLU A 820 20.68 -12.70 -7.57
C GLU A 820 19.35 -13.16 -8.20
N ARG A 821 18.23 -12.50 -7.88
CA ARG A 821 16.93 -12.79 -8.54
C ARG A 821 16.96 -12.49 -10.03
N LEU A 822 17.48 -11.32 -10.42
CA LEU A 822 17.69 -10.94 -11.83
C LEU A 822 18.59 -11.96 -12.55
N ARG A 823 19.65 -12.43 -11.89
CA ARG A 823 20.58 -13.44 -12.42
C ARG A 823 19.87 -14.74 -12.78
N ILE A 824 18.91 -15.18 -11.95
CA ILE A 824 18.07 -16.35 -12.19
C ILE A 824 17.04 -16.07 -13.31
N MET A 825 16.44 -14.88 -13.38
CA MET A 825 15.54 -14.51 -14.48
C MET A 825 16.24 -14.56 -15.84
N LEU A 826 17.47 -14.02 -15.94
CA LEU A 826 18.25 -14.12 -17.17
C LEU A 826 18.60 -15.58 -17.51
N ALA A 827 18.92 -16.40 -16.52
CA ALA A 827 19.18 -17.83 -16.74
C ALA A 827 17.95 -18.60 -17.29
N VAL A 828 16.72 -18.21 -16.93
CA VAL A 828 15.49 -18.74 -17.55
C VAL A 828 15.40 -18.33 -19.03
N LEU A 829 15.69 -17.07 -19.35
CA LEU A 829 15.66 -16.56 -20.74
C LEU A 829 16.78 -17.16 -21.60
N GLU A 830 17.94 -17.44 -21.02
CA GLU A 830 19.08 -18.07 -21.70
C GLU A 830 18.85 -19.57 -21.95
N HIS A 831 18.24 -20.29 -21.00
CA HIS A 831 17.85 -21.70 -21.19
C HIS A 831 16.82 -21.89 -22.32
N LEU A 832 15.97 -20.88 -22.56
CA LEU A 832 14.92 -20.91 -23.58
C LEU A 832 15.32 -20.29 -24.93
N ASP A 833 16.59 -19.87 -25.12
CA ASP A 833 17.07 -19.10 -26.29
C ASP A 833 16.29 -17.77 -26.54
N LEU A 834 15.69 -17.18 -25.50
CA LEU A 834 14.81 -15.99 -25.59
C LEU A 834 15.50 -14.66 -25.29
N LEU A 835 16.68 -14.66 -24.66
CA LEU A 835 17.33 -13.43 -24.20
C LEU A 835 17.61 -12.44 -25.36
N ASP A 836 17.87 -12.93 -26.57
CA ASP A 836 18.14 -12.11 -27.76
C ASP A 836 16.88 -11.63 -28.51
N THR A 837 15.69 -12.15 -28.18
CA THR A 837 14.39 -11.72 -28.78
C THR A 837 13.48 -10.97 -27.82
N THR A 838 13.91 -10.81 -26.56
CA THR A 838 13.14 -10.19 -25.47
C THR A 838 13.70 -8.83 -25.12
N MET A 839 12.86 -7.79 -25.13
CA MET A 839 13.15 -6.49 -24.54
C MET A 839 12.98 -6.58 -23.02
N ILE A 840 13.95 -6.09 -22.25
CA ILE A 840 13.89 -6.03 -20.79
C ILE A 840 13.96 -4.56 -20.39
N VAL A 841 12.97 -4.10 -19.63
CA VAL A 841 12.99 -2.81 -18.95
C VAL A 841 13.08 -3.09 -17.45
N LEU A 842 14.12 -2.59 -16.80
CA LEU A 842 14.22 -2.57 -15.34
C LEU A 842 14.03 -1.14 -14.85
N THR A 843 13.09 -0.96 -13.93
CA THR A 843 12.67 0.35 -13.41
C THR A 843 12.31 0.23 -11.94
N SER A 844 12.01 1.36 -11.32
CA SER A 844 11.14 1.40 -10.15
C SER A 844 9.85 2.14 -10.50
N ASP A 845 8.90 2.13 -9.57
CA ASP A 845 7.70 2.92 -9.58
C ASP A 845 7.94 4.30 -8.92
N HIS A 846 8.74 4.39 -7.86
CA HIS A 846 9.23 5.64 -7.27
C HIS A 846 10.67 5.58 -6.72
N GLY A 847 11.17 6.73 -6.26
CA GLY A 847 12.39 6.79 -5.45
C GLY A 847 12.06 6.83 -3.96
N MET A 848 13.08 6.94 -3.12
CA MET A 848 12.96 7.00 -1.66
C MET A 848 13.86 8.12 -1.11
N GLU A 849 13.43 8.82 -0.06
CA GLU A 849 14.20 9.91 0.58
C GLU A 849 14.30 9.69 2.09
N LEU A 850 15.50 9.89 2.65
CA LEU A 850 15.73 9.85 4.10
C LEU A 850 14.95 10.99 4.79
N GLN A 851 14.21 10.66 5.85
CA GLN A 851 13.40 11.61 6.61
C GLN A 851 14.12 11.98 7.92
N ASP A 852 14.10 13.26 8.30
CA ASP A 852 14.69 13.75 9.53
C ASP A 852 13.78 13.39 10.73
N THR A 853 14.18 12.38 11.50
CA THR A 853 13.43 11.87 12.65
C THR A 853 13.38 12.85 13.83
N THR A 854 14.13 13.96 13.78
CA THR A 854 14.02 15.04 14.77
C THR A 854 12.88 16.02 14.43
N ARG A 855 12.35 15.98 13.20
CA ARG A 855 11.20 16.78 12.79
C ARG A 855 9.90 16.01 13.06
N PRO A 856 8.88 16.64 13.68
CA PRO A 856 7.56 16.05 13.70
C PRO A 856 7.02 16.01 12.27
N ALA A 857 6.44 14.88 11.87
CA ALA A 857 5.74 14.75 10.60
C ALA A 857 4.56 15.73 10.51
N TRP A 858 4.13 16.07 9.29
CA TRP A 858 2.89 16.86 9.12
C TRP A 858 1.64 16.00 9.36
N THR A 859 0.61 16.60 9.98
CA THR A 859 -0.53 15.89 10.58
C THR A 859 -1.89 16.57 10.36
N GLY A 860 -1.91 17.66 9.58
CA GLY A 860 -3.06 18.56 9.51
C GLY A 860 -3.35 19.36 10.80
N ALA A 861 -2.53 19.27 11.86
CA ALA A 861 -2.77 19.99 13.12
C ALA A 861 -2.86 21.52 12.97
N SER A 862 -2.21 22.10 11.97
CA SER A 862 -2.34 23.52 11.62
C SER A 862 -3.74 23.88 11.09
N LEU A 863 -4.39 22.99 10.33
CA LEU A 863 -5.78 23.13 9.89
C LEU A 863 -6.75 23.02 11.06
N ALA A 864 -6.57 22.01 11.93
CA ALA A 864 -7.38 21.84 13.14
C ALA A 864 -7.25 23.05 14.08
N THR A 865 -6.04 23.60 14.23
CA THR A 865 -5.77 24.80 15.03
C THR A 865 -6.39 26.07 14.41
N ALA A 866 -6.48 26.14 13.08
CA ALA A 866 -7.23 27.18 12.38
C ALA A 866 -8.77 27.00 12.45
N GLY A 867 -9.25 25.93 13.09
CA GLY A 867 -10.68 25.62 13.24
C GLY A 867 -11.29 24.85 12.07
N ILE A 868 -10.49 24.48 11.06
CA ILE A 868 -10.95 23.76 9.87
C ILE A 868 -11.32 22.32 10.26
N ARG A 869 -12.44 21.82 9.74
CA ARG A 869 -12.78 20.40 9.70
C ARG A 869 -12.42 19.83 8.33
N PHE A 870 -11.68 18.75 8.31
CA PHE A 870 -11.19 18.15 7.08
C PHE A 870 -11.09 16.64 7.23
N ARG A 871 -11.01 15.96 6.09
CA ARG A 871 -10.58 14.57 5.94
C ARG A 871 -9.25 14.63 5.18
N ASP A 872 -8.25 13.93 5.67
CA ASP A 872 -6.90 13.87 5.09
C ASP A 872 -6.70 12.45 4.56
N VAL A 873 -6.45 12.31 3.25
CA VAL A 873 -6.27 11.00 2.61
C VAL A 873 -5.18 11.08 1.55
N GLY A 874 -4.04 10.48 1.85
CA GLY A 874 -2.88 10.47 0.94
C GLY A 874 -2.26 11.86 0.84
N ALA A 875 -2.22 12.43 -0.36
CA ALA A 875 -1.85 13.83 -0.60
C ALA A 875 -3.07 14.79 -0.66
N SER A 876 -4.30 14.27 -0.65
CA SER A 876 -5.54 15.04 -0.83
C SER A 876 -6.20 15.41 0.50
N VAL A 877 -6.53 16.70 0.65
CA VAL A 877 -7.35 17.21 1.74
C VAL A 877 -8.75 17.54 1.22
N TYR A 878 -9.76 17.15 2.00
CA TYR A 878 -11.17 17.34 1.71
C TYR A 878 -11.81 18.15 2.86
N LEU A 879 -12.37 19.32 2.57
CA LEU A 879 -12.98 20.28 3.48
C LEU A 879 -14.40 19.83 3.83
N LYS A 880 -14.59 19.29 5.05
CA LYS A 880 -15.90 18.74 5.45
C LYS A 880 -16.99 19.81 5.50
N GLN A 881 -17.92 19.79 4.55
CA GLN A 881 -18.99 20.79 4.42
C GLN A 881 -20.38 20.22 4.75
N LEU A 882 -21.26 21.09 5.25
CA LEU A 882 -22.69 20.78 5.38
C LEU A 882 -23.44 21.35 4.18
N GLY A 883 -24.23 20.51 3.50
CA GLY A 883 -25.24 20.97 2.56
C GLY A 883 -26.59 21.19 3.26
N SER A 884 -27.49 21.95 2.63
CA SER A 884 -28.85 22.13 3.14
C SER A 884 -29.88 22.27 2.03
N GLN A 885 -30.91 21.42 2.03
CA GLN A 885 -32.04 21.50 1.11
C GLN A 885 -33.28 22.10 1.78
N VAL A 886 -34.05 22.92 1.06
CA VAL A 886 -35.33 23.47 1.58
C VAL A 886 -36.46 22.47 1.35
N VAL A 887 -36.90 21.80 2.42
CA VAL A 887 -38.01 20.84 2.41
C VAL A 887 -39.36 21.57 2.46
N SER A 888 -39.46 22.63 3.26
CA SER A 888 -40.61 23.53 3.23
C SER A 888 -40.22 24.95 3.64
N ARG A 889 -40.92 25.96 3.11
CA ARG A 889 -40.87 27.34 3.61
C ARG A 889 -42.24 28.00 3.51
N ASN A 890 -42.54 28.84 4.47
CA ASN A 890 -43.73 29.67 4.53
C ASN A 890 -43.36 30.92 5.35
N LEU A 891 -42.59 31.81 4.74
CA LEU A 891 -42.03 33.00 5.38
C LEU A 891 -42.74 34.26 4.86
N SER A 892 -43.12 35.16 5.77
CA SER A 892 -43.84 36.40 5.44
C SER A 892 -43.34 37.56 6.28
N ALA A 893 -42.84 38.62 5.63
CA ALA A 893 -42.26 39.78 6.28
C ALA A 893 -43.23 40.45 7.27
N GLY A 894 -42.75 40.75 8.47
CA GLY A 894 -43.54 41.29 9.58
C GLY A 894 -44.53 40.30 10.21
N GLN A 895 -44.41 39.00 9.91
CA GLN A 895 -45.29 37.94 10.43
C GLN A 895 -44.50 36.73 10.94
N GLY A 896 -45.20 35.87 11.69
CA GLY A 896 -44.72 34.55 12.02
C GLY A 896 -44.78 33.63 10.79
N GLY A 897 -43.75 32.82 10.60
CA GLY A 897 -43.64 31.85 9.51
C GLY A 897 -42.64 30.75 9.87
N SER A 898 -42.51 29.73 9.03
CA SER A 898 -41.60 28.61 9.29
C SER A 898 -40.80 28.17 8.07
N VAL A 899 -39.67 27.52 8.35
CA VAL A 899 -38.82 26.86 7.35
C VAL A 899 -38.35 25.52 7.88
N THR A 900 -38.49 24.47 7.06
CA THR A 900 -37.93 23.14 7.31
C THR A 900 -36.83 22.89 6.29
N LEU A 901 -35.64 22.55 6.77
CA LEU A 901 -34.49 22.17 5.95
C LEU A 901 -34.10 20.73 6.22
N LYS A 902 -33.54 20.03 5.23
CA LYS A 902 -32.77 18.81 5.41
C LYS A 902 -31.28 19.17 5.37
N VAL A 903 -30.54 18.82 6.41
CA VAL A 903 -29.09 19.01 6.50
C VAL A 903 -28.39 17.73 6.05
N ILE A 904 -27.44 17.85 5.14
CA ILE A 904 -26.73 16.73 4.52
C ILE A 904 -25.21 16.90 4.61
N ASP A 905 -24.47 15.80 4.57
CA ASP A 905 -23.02 15.84 4.33
C ASP A 905 -22.78 16.24 2.86
N HIS A 906 -22.14 17.39 2.60
CA HIS A 906 -21.96 17.89 1.23
C HIS A 906 -20.95 17.03 0.46
N ASP A 907 -19.90 16.58 1.16
CA ASP A 907 -18.84 15.71 0.66
C ASP A 907 -19.34 14.39 0.05
N SER A 908 -20.53 13.92 0.42
CA SER A 908 -21.00 12.53 0.24
C SER A 908 -22.10 12.41 -0.83
N ARG A 909 -21.86 12.94 -2.03
CA ARG A 909 -22.86 13.29 -3.06
C ARG A 909 -24.02 12.31 -3.36
N PHE A 910 -23.81 10.99 -3.38
CA PHE A 910 -24.85 10.07 -3.92
C PHE A 910 -25.88 9.63 -2.87
N ALA A 911 -25.53 9.67 -1.59
CA ALA A 911 -26.49 9.57 -0.52
C ALA A 911 -26.73 10.98 0.04
N GLU A 912 -27.98 11.43 0.11
CA GLU A 912 -28.33 12.61 0.89
C GLU A 912 -28.25 12.27 2.39
N ILE A 913 -27.05 11.89 2.88
CA ILE A 913 -26.78 11.38 4.22
C ILE A 913 -27.27 12.44 5.21
N PRO A 914 -28.38 12.20 5.93
CA PRO A 914 -28.91 13.21 6.81
C PRO A 914 -27.99 13.36 8.01
N VAL A 915 -27.64 14.60 8.37
CA VAL A 915 -26.69 14.83 9.47
C VAL A 915 -27.45 14.76 10.80
N ALA A 916 -27.70 13.50 11.21
CA ALA A 916 -28.57 13.09 12.29
C ALA A 916 -28.20 13.71 13.65
N ALA A 917 -29.19 13.89 14.50
CA ALA A 917 -29.05 14.68 15.72
C ALA A 917 -28.37 13.95 16.89
N PRO A 918 -27.59 14.66 17.73
CA PRO A 918 -27.44 16.12 17.76
C PRO A 918 -26.13 16.61 17.12
N ALA A 919 -25.89 16.31 15.83
CA ALA A 919 -24.65 16.70 15.15
C ALA A 919 -24.60 18.14 14.61
N VAL A 920 -25.75 18.81 14.40
CA VAL A 920 -25.80 20.20 13.86
C VAL A 920 -26.79 21.08 14.63
N THR A 921 -26.36 22.30 14.97
CA THR A 921 -27.20 23.39 15.49
C THR A 921 -27.37 24.46 14.42
N VAL A 922 -28.60 24.87 14.12
CA VAL A 922 -28.91 25.92 13.14
C VAL A 922 -29.45 27.17 13.83
N ARG A 923 -28.88 28.33 13.52
CA ARG A 923 -29.23 29.64 14.10
C ARG A 923 -29.69 30.61 13.03
N VAL A 924 -30.62 31.50 13.39
CA VAL A 924 -30.87 32.75 12.63
C VAL A 924 -29.83 33.79 13.00
N ILE A 925 -29.20 34.41 12.00
CA ILE A 925 -28.21 35.48 12.21
C ILE A 925 -28.54 36.80 11.48
N ASP A 926 -29.49 36.82 10.53
CA ASP A 926 -29.99 38.05 9.87
C ASP A 926 -31.43 37.86 9.33
N GLY A 927 -32.18 38.94 9.16
CA GLY A 927 -33.51 38.98 8.51
C GLY A 927 -34.73 38.48 9.32
N ALA A 928 -34.52 37.88 10.50
CA ALA A 928 -35.60 37.47 11.40
C ALA A 928 -35.17 37.51 12.87
N GLY A 929 -36.15 37.48 13.77
CA GLY A 929 -35.92 37.34 15.21
C GLY A 929 -35.16 36.05 15.54
N ALA A 930 -34.21 36.15 16.47
CA ALA A 930 -33.28 35.07 16.81
C ALA A 930 -34.00 33.78 17.22
N ALA A 931 -33.81 32.73 16.40
CA ALA A 931 -34.28 31.37 16.64
C ALA A 931 -33.10 30.39 16.51
N VAL A 932 -33.20 29.26 17.19
CA VAL A 932 -32.21 28.18 17.20
C VAL A 932 -32.94 26.84 17.24
N ALA A 933 -32.50 25.89 16.42
CA ALA A 933 -32.94 24.49 16.45
C ALA A 933 -31.74 23.57 16.19
N THR A 934 -31.89 22.27 16.43
CA THR A 934 -30.95 21.24 15.98
C THR A 934 -31.60 20.41 14.88
N THR A 935 -30.82 19.57 14.19
CA THR A 935 -31.40 18.47 13.41
C THR A 935 -32.23 17.51 14.28
N ASP A 936 -32.98 16.61 13.64
CA ASP A 936 -33.50 15.35 14.16
C ASP A 936 -32.77 14.15 13.54
N ASP A 937 -33.30 12.93 13.63
CA ASP A 937 -32.66 11.71 13.10
C ASP A 937 -32.68 11.66 11.57
N ASP A 938 -33.73 12.19 10.94
CA ASP A 938 -33.88 12.37 9.49
C ASP A 938 -33.04 13.55 8.95
N GLY A 939 -32.16 14.13 9.78
CA GLY A 939 -31.38 15.33 9.47
C GLY A 939 -32.24 16.57 9.22
N LEU A 940 -33.52 16.55 9.58
CA LEU A 940 -34.44 17.66 9.38
C LEU A 940 -34.31 18.68 10.52
N VAL A 941 -34.45 19.95 10.18
CA VAL A 941 -34.47 21.05 11.14
C VAL A 941 -35.58 22.01 10.78
N THR A 942 -36.50 22.27 11.72
CA THR A 942 -37.59 23.24 11.53
C THR A 942 -37.41 24.44 12.45
N LEU A 943 -37.39 25.63 11.85
CA LEU A 943 -37.30 26.91 12.54
C LEU A 943 -38.63 27.65 12.42
N GLU A 944 -39.22 27.99 13.58
CA GLU A 944 -40.36 28.90 13.70
C GLU A 944 -39.83 30.33 13.90
N LEU A 945 -40.14 31.23 12.96
CA LEU A 945 -39.48 32.53 12.79
C LEU A 945 -40.48 33.69 12.88
N LEU A 946 -40.05 34.81 13.47
CA LEU A 946 -40.70 36.11 13.28
C LEU A 946 -39.84 36.91 12.29
N VAL A 947 -40.30 37.02 11.04
CA VAL A 947 -39.54 37.66 9.96
C VAL A 947 -39.66 39.19 10.06
N ASP A 948 -38.56 39.92 9.86
CA ASP A 948 -38.58 41.38 9.97
C ASP A 948 -39.45 42.04 8.88
N GLU A 949 -40.04 43.21 9.18
CA GLU A 949 -41.02 43.90 8.31
C GLU A 949 -40.52 44.23 6.90
N ASN A 950 -39.19 44.24 6.68
CA ASN A 950 -38.56 44.61 5.40
C ASN A 950 -37.58 43.54 4.88
N ALA A 951 -37.54 42.35 5.47
CA ALA A 951 -36.62 41.29 5.04
C ALA A 951 -37.06 40.66 3.72
N THR A 952 -36.13 40.53 2.77
CA THR A 952 -36.28 39.78 1.52
C THR A 952 -35.89 38.30 1.68
N ASP A 953 -35.11 38.00 2.70
CA ASP A 953 -34.49 36.72 2.97
C ASP A 953 -34.05 36.66 4.45
N VAL A 954 -33.85 35.46 4.96
CA VAL A 954 -33.34 35.17 6.32
C VAL A 954 -32.01 34.45 6.17
N LEU A 955 -30.96 34.91 6.87
CA LEU A 955 -29.66 34.24 6.90
C LEU A 955 -29.61 33.24 8.05
N LEU A 956 -29.31 32.00 7.71
CA LEU A 956 -29.15 30.88 8.63
C LEU A 956 -27.69 30.44 8.67
N GLU A 957 -27.22 30.05 9.86
CA GLU A 957 -25.86 29.57 10.13
C GLU A 957 -25.93 28.20 10.80
N PHE A 958 -25.09 27.27 10.35
CA PHE A 958 -25.07 25.87 10.78
C PHE A 958 -23.74 25.59 11.50
N GLU A 959 -23.83 25.25 12.78
CA GLU A 959 -22.70 24.93 13.66
C GLU A 959 -22.62 23.42 13.87
N SER A 960 -21.41 22.86 13.78
CA SER A 960 -21.11 21.47 14.14
C SER A 960 -19.69 21.35 14.69
N ASP A 961 -19.46 20.36 15.55
CA ASP A 961 -18.11 19.96 15.95
C ASP A 961 -17.40 19.11 14.88
N GLN A 962 -18.13 18.63 13.86
CA GLN A 962 -17.66 17.64 12.88
C GLN A 962 -17.52 18.16 11.45
N TRP A 963 -18.18 19.27 11.11
CA TRP A 963 -18.13 19.93 9.79
C TRP A 963 -17.83 21.42 9.95
N ASN A 964 -17.42 22.08 8.87
CA ASN A 964 -17.21 23.53 8.85
C ASN A 964 -18.55 24.29 8.90
N THR A 965 -18.50 25.55 9.35
CA THR A 965 -19.68 26.42 9.44
C THR A 965 -20.27 26.69 8.05
N HIS A 966 -21.48 26.21 7.82
CA HIS A 966 -22.26 26.49 6.61
C HIS A 966 -23.21 27.67 6.82
N ARG A 967 -23.59 28.39 5.75
CA ARG A 967 -24.53 29.52 5.79
C ARG A 967 -25.41 29.57 4.55
N VAL A 968 -26.71 29.77 4.73
CA VAL A 968 -27.69 29.88 3.63
C VAL A 968 -28.67 31.04 3.84
N ARG A 969 -28.97 31.77 2.76
CA ARG A 969 -30.07 32.75 2.71
C ARG A 969 -31.34 32.10 2.18
N VAL A 970 -32.39 32.04 3.00
CA VAL A 970 -33.72 31.54 2.59
C VAL A 970 -34.60 32.72 2.25
N SER A 971 -35.04 32.83 0.99
CA SER A 971 -35.93 33.92 0.54
C SER A 971 -37.26 33.93 1.29
N VAL A 972 -37.77 35.13 1.61
CA VAL A 972 -39.07 35.33 2.25
C VAL A 972 -40.19 35.11 1.23
N GLY A 973 -40.91 34.01 1.39
CA GLY A 973 -42.07 33.63 0.58
C GLY A 973 -42.44 32.15 0.76
N ASN A 974 -43.14 31.63 -0.26
CA ASN A 974 -43.41 30.19 -0.46
C ASN A 974 -42.49 29.65 -1.57
#